data_AF-A0A7W0L5C5-F1
#
_entry.id   AF-A0A7W0L5C5-F1
#
_cell.length_a   1.000
_cell.length_b   1.000
_cell.length_c   1.000
_cell.angle_alpha   90.00
_cell.angle_beta   90.00
_cell.angle_gamma   90.00
#
_symmetry.space_group_name_H-M   'P 1'
#
loop_
_entity.id
_entity.type
_entity.pdbx_description
1 polymer ?
#
loop_
_entity_poly.entity_id
_entity_poly.type
_entity_poly.pdbx_seq_one_letter_code
_entity_poly.pdbx_strand_id
1 'polypeptide(L)'
;MPDADYIYDCELALWPAVAGLYPDAVFGEIYDWVEESIFDEWTEAEFSKAAMAVELERLHTGSDEQFLGIFQRLRKVHSADVEPVSEKGLESETSRLARKNLLHINGRETTIGIHCNDVVPPHQLECHDEEVARAILYRSLRERVSALRDYKLVHHETYWALYLTEEHGGPFATELYSELVGTAARLMPEEWSALLVTVDDHTASQLSELVATRTDKNPRGVSFQAVPDAHYTSSSLMQDQEDDQDSENDNKEGRKVQDNSAQKDSKRDTGSNVTTRMVEMTRRRAKLFNDGNSGYVAARVKDHRECHPIRSTGFRNWLTTEIYATEGKIPSGTTISDASNTIEGLALAEGKCTKPAIRVAGTLDEIFIDLGDAEWRCVKVTSEGWSVMAHPKDVFFIRPADFGELPEPQRGKDLELLERFLNLPEQSLRLCQAYLLMVCQPQGPYPQLVSCGEPGATKSSLQKVVKALTDPTRRPANSPAPVSLARRPTRSGDLFVVGANSHLVTADNLSSISDELSDEFCCLATGDSWKTRKYYTNFGEASIDVCRPALLNGISNPIRRSDHGERSILLETYKPKKVIDEEDYWKAFEEEWPFLLGALYDALAVAMKFRYAVALRYPPRMVGFVRLGTAAAQGLKWDVNFLEIYQENQRTIMADITDGEPILAQIVDFARQQREWRGSPSELLREIKQAAGLIEFAGDKRGWPESGKAMAEVLNRNRSVLKQEGITWVVAPTNRRRILLRADAPTVSEQASQAV
;
A
#
# COMPACT_ATOMS: atom_id res chain seq x y z
N MET A 1 -54.12 5.21 -20.75
CA MET A 1 -54.30 5.21 -19.29
C MET A 1 -54.74 3.81 -18.89
N PRO A 2 -53.86 2.98 -18.34
CA PRO A 2 -54.24 1.73 -17.69
C PRO A 2 -54.74 2.02 -16.26
N ASP A 3 -55.68 1.20 -15.80
CA ASP A 3 -56.43 1.30 -14.54
C ASP A 3 -55.56 1.36 -13.28
N ALA A 4 -56.02 2.17 -12.31
CA ALA A 4 -55.38 2.45 -11.03
C ALA A 4 -55.09 1.20 -10.17
N ASP A 5 -55.81 0.10 -10.39
CA ASP A 5 -55.60 -1.14 -9.65
C ASP A 5 -54.33 -1.90 -10.08
N TYR A 6 -53.73 -1.58 -11.24
CA TYR A 6 -52.46 -2.19 -11.66
C TYR A 6 -51.23 -1.51 -11.05
N ILE A 7 -51.38 -0.30 -10.47
CA ILE A 7 -50.30 0.43 -9.80
C ILE A 7 -50.13 -0.08 -8.36
N TYR A 8 -51.15 -0.70 -7.77
CA TYR A 8 -51.12 -1.20 -6.39
C TYR A 8 -50.14 -2.36 -6.16
N ASP A 9 -49.77 -3.12 -7.21
CA ASP A 9 -48.88 -4.30 -7.11
C ASP A 9 -47.46 -4.06 -7.70
N CYS A 10 -47.15 -2.86 -8.20
CA CYS A 10 -45.78 -2.53 -8.61
C CYS A 10 -45.00 -1.95 -7.43
N GLU A 11 -44.07 -2.76 -6.89
CA GLU A 11 -43.22 -2.41 -5.75
C GLU A 11 -42.60 -1.01 -5.85
N LEU A 12 -42.45 -0.38 -4.67
CA LEU A 12 -41.86 0.93 -4.38
C LEU A 12 -40.48 1.24 -4.99
N ALA A 13 -39.89 0.29 -5.73
CA ALA A 13 -38.59 0.38 -6.38
C ALA A 13 -38.60 1.12 -7.74
N LEU A 14 -39.76 1.26 -8.39
CA LEU A 14 -39.86 1.90 -9.71
C LEU A 14 -40.11 3.42 -9.67
N TRP A 15 -40.45 3.99 -8.52
CA TRP A 15 -40.76 5.42 -8.39
C TRP A 15 -39.62 6.39 -8.77
N PRO A 16 -38.34 6.11 -8.47
CA PRO A 16 -37.23 6.98 -8.91
C PRO A 16 -37.13 7.08 -10.43
N ALA A 17 -37.36 5.97 -11.14
CA ALA A 17 -37.35 5.93 -12.60
C ALA A 17 -38.54 6.69 -13.22
N VAL A 18 -39.70 6.68 -12.56
CA VAL A 18 -40.91 7.39 -13.00
C VAL A 18 -40.81 8.90 -12.70
N ALA A 19 -40.22 9.28 -11.56
CA ALA A 19 -39.94 10.66 -11.17
C ALA A 19 -38.94 11.36 -12.11
N GLY A 20 -37.98 10.62 -12.65
CA GLY A 20 -37.05 11.11 -13.67
C GLY A 20 -37.69 11.35 -15.06
N LEU A 21 -38.82 10.71 -15.35
CA LEU A 21 -39.51 10.83 -16.65
C LEU A 21 -40.61 11.89 -16.65
N TYR A 22 -41.25 12.18 -15.51
CA TYR A 22 -42.36 13.15 -15.40
C TYR A 22 -42.34 13.92 -14.05
N PRO A 23 -41.49 14.95 -13.89
CA PRO A 23 -41.24 15.61 -12.60
C PRO A 23 -42.44 16.39 -12.05
N ASP A 24 -43.27 17.01 -12.89
CA ASP A 24 -44.33 17.90 -12.39
C ASP A 24 -45.65 17.17 -12.09
N ALA A 25 -45.86 15.98 -12.65
CA ALA A 25 -47.13 15.23 -12.53
C ALA A 25 -47.15 14.26 -11.35
N VAL A 26 -46.00 13.65 -11.04
CA VAL A 26 -45.88 12.58 -10.03
C VAL A 26 -45.84 13.15 -8.61
N PHE A 27 -45.26 14.34 -8.42
CA PHE A 27 -45.09 14.94 -7.09
C PHE A 27 -46.35 15.63 -6.57
N GLY A 28 -47.23 16.12 -7.46
CA GLY A 28 -48.59 16.53 -7.10
C GLY A 28 -49.43 15.37 -6.57
N GLU A 29 -49.32 14.18 -7.18
CA GLU A 29 -50.01 12.97 -6.70
C GLU A 29 -49.40 12.44 -5.39
N ILE A 30 -48.09 12.60 -5.17
CA ILE A 30 -47.45 12.30 -3.86
C ILE A 30 -47.94 13.28 -2.79
N TYR A 31 -48.09 14.57 -3.12
CA TYR A 31 -48.64 15.58 -2.22
C TYR A 31 -50.07 15.23 -1.80
N ASP A 32 -50.94 14.93 -2.77
CA ASP A 32 -52.34 14.54 -2.54
C ASP A 32 -52.42 13.18 -1.81
N TRP A 33 -51.55 12.21 -2.13
CA TRP A 33 -51.47 10.92 -1.44
C TRP A 33 -51.03 11.03 0.01
N VAL A 34 -50.03 11.88 0.31
CA VAL A 34 -49.63 12.19 1.68
C VAL A 34 -50.75 12.92 2.42
N GLU A 35 -51.51 13.79 1.75
CA GLU A 35 -52.62 14.53 2.36
C GLU A 35 -53.88 13.66 2.62
N GLU A 36 -54.16 12.66 1.77
CA GLU A 36 -55.31 11.76 1.87
C GLU A 36 -55.07 10.49 2.71
N SER A 37 -53.80 10.10 2.93
CA SER A 37 -53.45 8.90 3.71
C SER A 37 -53.63 9.12 5.22
N ILE A 38 -54.45 8.29 5.86
CA ILE A 38 -54.65 8.34 7.32
C ILE A 38 -53.33 7.92 8.00
N PHE A 39 -52.65 8.89 8.61
CA PHE A 39 -51.27 8.83 9.09
C PHE A 39 -50.97 7.82 10.22
N ASP A 40 -51.96 7.13 10.79
CA ASP A 40 -51.76 6.31 12.00
C ASP A 40 -51.19 4.90 11.74
N GLU A 41 -51.02 4.47 10.48
CA GLU A 41 -50.63 3.08 10.13
C GLU A 41 -49.28 2.91 9.41
N TRP A 42 -48.49 3.99 9.26
CA TRP A 42 -47.22 3.91 8.51
C TRP A 42 -46.11 3.19 9.26
N THR A 43 -45.38 2.32 8.56
CA THR A 43 -44.17 1.66 9.08
C THR A 43 -42.95 2.59 9.02
N GLU A 44 -41.92 2.31 9.84
CA GLU A 44 -40.69 3.13 9.92
C GLU A 44 -39.94 3.22 8.57
N ALA A 45 -40.09 2.21 7.70
CA ALA A 45 -39.51 2.17 6.37
C ALA A 45 -40.25 3.09 5.38
N GLU A 46 -41.59 3.13 5.43
CA GLU A 46 -42.42 4.00 4.59
C GLU A 46 -42.19 5.48 4.95
N PHE A 47 -42.08 5.76 6.25
CA PHE A 47 -41.72 7.08 6.75
C PHE A 47 -40.34 7.55 6.24
N SER A 48 -39.34 6.67 6.29
CA SER A 48 -37.97 6.98 5.84
C SER A 48 -37.91 7.27 4.33
N LYS A 49 -38.73 6.57 3.53
CA LYS A 49 -38.82 6.81 2.08
C LYS A 49 -39.51 8.14 1.76
N ALA A 50 -40.60 8.47 2.45
CA ALA A 50 -41.29 9.75 2.29
C ALA A 50 -40.40 10.95 2.68
N ALA A 51 -39.67 10.84 3.80
CA ALA A 51 -38.72 11.86 4.22
C ALA A 51 -37.58 12.08 3.20
N MET A 52 -37.14 11.01 2.53
CA MET A 52 -36.09 11.07 1.51
C MET A 52 -36.57 11.70 0.20
N ALA A 53 -37.81 11.41 -0.22
CA ALA A 53 -38.43 12.06 -1.39
C ALA A 53 -38.58 13.58 -1.20
N VAL A 54 -38.99 14.01 0.01
CA VAL A 54 -39.10 15.43 0.38
C VAL A 54 -37.73 16.12 0.36
N GLU A 55 -36.67 15.45 0.81
CA GLU A 55 -35.31 16.02 0.78
C GLU A 55 -34.74 16.10 -0.65
N LEU A 56 -35.08 15.16 -1.53
CA LEU A 56 -34.71 15.21 -2.95
C LEU A 56 -35.38 16.38 -3.68
N GLU A 57 -36.64 16.69 -3.35
CA GLU A 57 -37.34 17.85 -3.92
C GLU A 57 -36.81 19.18 -3.35
N ARG A 58 -36.37 19.23 -2.08
CA ARG A 58 -35.64 20.38 -1.51
C ARG A 58 -34.36 20.65 -2.30
N LEU A 59 -33.62 19.59 -2.64
CA LEU A 59 -32.39 19.66 -3.42
C LEU A 59 -32.63 20.09 -4.89
N HIS A 60 -33.82 19.80 -5.44
CA HIS A 60 -34.18 20.17 -6.81
C HIS A 60 -34.72 21.60 -6.92
N THR A 61 -35.55 22.04 -5.96
CA THR A 61 -36.26 23.33 -6.02
C THR A 61 -35.57 24.46 -5.25
N GLY A 62 -34.69 24.15 -4.30
CA GLY A 62 -33.90 25.12 -3.53
C GLY A 62 -34.69 26.00 -2.54
N SER A 63 -35.96 25.68 -2.28
CA SER A 63 -36.81 26.36 -1.29
C SER A 63 -36.72 25.65 0.05
N ASP A 64 -36.43 26.33 1.16
CA ASP A 64 -36.36 25.70 2.50
C ASP A 64 -37.66 25.86 3.33
N GLU A 65 -38.47 26.89 3.04
CA GLU A 65 -39.63 27.28 3.87
C GLU A 65 -40.85 26.34 3.72
N GLN A 66 -41.16 25.88 2.51
CA GLN A 66 -42.27 24.94 2.27
C GLN A 66 -41.97 23.55 2.86
N PHE A 67 -40.70 23.17 2.91
CA PHE A 67 -40.22 21.85 3.31
C PHE A 67 -40.22 21.66 4.83
N LEU A 68 -39.88 22.72 5.57
CA LEU A 68 -39.93 22.72 7.04
C LEU A 68 -41.35 22.40 7.56
N GLY A 69 -42.39 22.90 6.88
CA GLY A 69 -43.79 22.66 7.25
C GLY A 69 -44.27 21.23 6.97
N ILE A 70 -43.73 20.55 5.95
CA ILE A 70 -44.07 19.16 5.61
C ILE A 70 -43.35 18.20 6.57
N PHE A 71 -42.04 18.43 6.79
CA PHE A 71 -41.23 17.62 7.68
C PHE A 71 -41.71 17.68 9.14
N GLN A 72 -42.14 18.86 9.60
CA GLN A 72 -42.72 19.02 10.94
C GLN A 72 -44.07 18.30 11.10
N ARG A 73 -44.87 18.18 10.04
CA ARG A 73 -46.15 17.46 10.07
C ARG A 73 -45.97 15.95 10.07
N LEU A 74 -45.09 15.43 9.21
CA LEU A 74 -44.68 14.01 9.21
C LEU A 74 -44.17 13.57 10.58
N ARG A 75 -43.34 14.40 11.23
CA ARG A 75 -42.75 14.10 12.54
C ARG A 75 -43.77 14.08 13.70
N LYS A 76 -44.87 14.82 13.60
CA LYS A 76 -45.90 14.93 14.65
C LYS A 76 -46.68 13.64 14.88
N VAL A 77 -46.69 12.76 13.88
CA VAL A 77 -47.40 11.47 13.86
C VAL A 77 -46.61 10.38 14.60
N HIS A 78 -45.28 10.39 14.50
CA HIS A 78 -44.45 9.28 15.01
C HIS A 78 -43.96 9.47 16.46
N SER A 79 -44.15 10.66 17.06
CA SER A 79 -43.85 10.92 18.47
C SER A 79 -44.70 12.05 19.04
N ALA A 80 -45.70 11.69 19.86
CA ALA A 80 -46.30 12.63 20.80
C ALA A 80 -45.23 13.03 21.82
N ASP A 81 -45.08 14.34 22.05
CA ASP A 81 -44.12 15.00 22.97
C ASP A 81 -42.68 15.20 22.46
N VAL A 82 -42.48 16.10 21.47
CA VAL A 82 -41.18 16.76 21.25
C VAL A 82 -41.37 18.23 20.84
N GLU A 83 -40.62 19.13 21.47
CA GLU A 83 -40.56 20.57 21.16
C GLU A 83 -40.04 20.85 19.72
N PRO A 84 -40.43 21.99 19.10
CA PRO A 84 -40.01 22.34 17.74
C PRO A 84 -38.48 22.47 17.62
N VAL A 85 -37.90 21.73 16.67
CA VAL A 85 -36.46 21.73 16.38
C VAL A 85 -36.12 22.87 15.42
N SER A 86 -35.07 23.63 15.71
CA SER A 86 -34.56 24.72 14.85
C SER A 86 -33.92 24.17 13.56
N GLU A 87 -33.76 24.99 12.51
CA GLU A 87 -33.15 24.61 11.22
C GLU A 87 -31.84 23.79 11.35
N LYS A 88 -30.95 24.17 12.29
CA LYS A 88 -29.70 23.43 12.56
C LYS A 88 -29.92 22.05 13.17
N GLY A 89 -30.98 21.88 13.95
CA GLY A 89 -31.36 20.57 14.46
C GLY A 89 -32.04 19.71 13.39
N LEU A 90 -32.63 20.32 12.36
CA LEU A 90 -33.17 19.61 11.20
C LEU A 90 -32.05 18.94 10.41
N GLU A 91 -30.98 19.67 10.07
CA GLU A 91 -29.79 19.12 9.40
C GLU A 91 -29.16 17.95 10.18
N SER A 92 -29.15 18.04 11.51
CA SER A 92 -28.64 16.98 12.39
C SER A 92 -29.53 15.73 12.36
N GLU A 93 -30.85 15.89 12.28
CA GLU A 93 -31.82 14.79 12.33
C GLU A 93 -31.99 14.13 10.95
N THR A 94 -31.97 14.89 9.85
CA THR A 94 -31.87 14.34 8.47
C THR A 94 -30.54 13.65 8.27
N SER A 95 -29.42 14.20 8.78
CA SER A 95 -28.15 13.48 8.81
C SER A 95 -28.23 12.19 9.65
N ARG A 96 -29.01 12.19 10.74
CA ARG A 96 -29.22 10.99 11.58
C ARG A 96 -30.09 9.93 10.91
N LEU A 97 -31.07 10.33 10.09
CA LEU A 97 -31.94 9.42 9.34
C LEU A 97 -31.28 8.93 8.04
N ALA A 98 -30.52 9.79 7.34
CA ALA A 98 -29.65 9.40 6.23
C ALA A 98 -28.57 8.39 6.66
N ARG A 99 -28.14 8.42 7.93
CA ARG A 99 -27.28 7.39 8.53
C ARG A 99 -27.91 6.00 8.64
N LYS A 100 -29.24 5.87 8.57
CA LYS A 100 -29.92 4.56 8.56
C LYS A 100 -30.03 3.94 7.15
N ASN A 101 -29.83 4.71 6.08
CA ASN A 101 -29.71 4.19 4.71
C ASN A 101 -28.23 4.03 4.37
N LEU A 102 -27.73 2.81 4.55
CA LEU A 102 -26.31 2.47 4.57
C LEU A 102 -25.65 2.56 3.19
N LEU A 103 -24.47 3.19 3.12
CA LEU A 103 -23.53 3.06 2.00
C LEU A 103 -22.34 2.20 2.45
N HIS A 104 -22.03 1.19 1.63
CA HIS A 104 -20.82 0.40 1.77
C HIS A 104 -19.78 0.97 0.81
N ILE A 105 -18.60 1.32 1.33
CA ILE A 105 -17.44 1.65 0.50
C ILE A 105 -16.41 0.54 0.75
N ASN A 106 -16.09 -0.24 -0.28
CA ASN A 106 -15.23 -1.44 -0.17
C ASN A 106 -15.67 -2.38 0.98
N GLY A 107 -16.98 -2.68 1.09
CA GLY A 107 -17.52 -3.56 2.13
C GLY A 107 -17.52 -2.98 3.56
N ARG A 108 -17.27 -1.68 3.77
CA ARG A 108 -17.33 -1.03 5.09
C ARG A 108 -18.43 0.02 5.20
N GLU A 109 -19.16 -0.06 6.30
CA GLU A 109 -20.20 0.87 6.75
C GLU A 109 -19.59 2.26 7.00
N THR A 110 -19.98 3.30 6.22
CA THR A 110 -19.39 4.66 6.36
C THR A 110 -20.46 5.74 6.49
N THR A 111 -20.21 6.70 7.39
CA THR A 111 -21.07 7.87 7.65
C THR A 111 -20.64 9.03 6.73
N ILE A 112 -21.56 9.67 5.98
CA ILE A 112 -21.19 10.79 5.09
C ILE A 112 -20.72 12.00 5.91
N GLY A 113 -19.47 12.38 5.67
CA GLY A 113 -18.85 13.66 6.01
C GLY A 113 -17.72 13.89 5.00
N ILE A 114 -18.08 14.25 3.76
CA ILE A 114 -17.14 14.34 2.64
C ILE A 114 -16.31 15.62 2.82
N HIS A 115 -15.02 15.45 3.13
CA HIS A 115 -14.00 16.48 2.97
C HIS A 115 -13.42 16.41 1.54
N CYS A 116 -13.24 17.57 0.90
CA CYS A 116 -12.92 17.77 -0.52
C CYS A 116 -11.61 17.15 -1.08
N ASN A 117 -10.92 16.25 -0.38
CA ASN A 117 -9.59 15.75 -0.79
C ASN A 117 -9.49 14.24 -1.04
N ASP A 118 -10.54 13.45 -0.81
CA ASP A 118 -10.50 12.01 -1.03
C ASP A 118 -11.22 11.63 -2.34
N VAL A 119 -10.45 11.16 -3.33
CA VAL A 119 -10.98 10.61 -4.58
C VAL A 119 -11.42 9.17 -4.32
N VAL A 120 -12.73 8.92 -4.21
CA VAL A 120 -13.29 7.56 -4.20
C VAL A 120 -13.73 7.20 -5.63
N PRO A 121 -13.11 6.20 -6.28
CA PRO A 121 -13.49 5.76 -7.62
C PRO A 121 -14.92 5.18 -7.64
N PRO A 122 -15.70 5.35 -8.73
CA PRO A 122 -17.09 4.89 -8.82
C PRO A 122 -17.27 3.39 -8.55
N HIS A 123 -16.32 2.56 -8.97
CA HIS A 123 -16.32 1.11 -8.74
C HIS A 123 -16.09 0.69 -7.27
N GLN A 124 -15.82 1.64 -6.37
CA GLN A 124 -15.63 1.41 -4.93
C GLN A 124 -16.84 1.83 -4.09
N LEU A 125 -17.91 2.36 -4.72
CA LEU A 125 -19.19 2.66 -4.10
C LEU A 125 -20.12 1.45 -4.25
N GLU A 126 -20.35 0.72 -3.16
CA GLU A 126 -21.41 -0.28 -3.06
C GLU A 126 -22.62 0.35 -2.38
N CYS A 127 -23.55 0.86 -3.18
CA CYS A 127 -24.89 1.21 -2.72
C CYS A 127 -25.85 0.12 -3.19
N HIS A 128 -26.79 -0.28 -2.33
CA HIS A 128 -27.86 -1.21 -2.73
C HIS A 128 -28.81 -0.60 -3.79
N ASP A 129 -28.74 0.73 -3.99
CA ASP A 129 -29.51 1.47 -4.97
C ASP A 129 -28.57 2.28 -5.88
N GLU A 130 -28.48 1.86 -7.15
CA GLU A 130 -27.54 2.40 -8.13
C GLU A 130 -27.80 3.89 -8.43
N GLU A 131 -29.05 4.33 -8.34
CA GLU A 131 -29.45 5.73 -8.57
C GLU A 131 -28.98 6.65 -7.43
N VAL A 132 -28.97 6.15 -6.19
CA VAL A 132 -28.50 6.89 -5.00
C VAL A 132 -26.98 7.07 -5.04
N ALA A 133 -26.24 6.04 -5.46
CA ALA A 133 -24.79 6.15 -5.68
C ALA A 133 -24.48 7.21 -6.75
N ARG A 134 -25.26 7.26 -7.84
CA ARG A 134 -25.11 8.25 -8.92
C ARG A 134 -25.33 9.68 -8.44
N ALA A 135 -26.38 9.94 -7.64
CA ALA A 135 -26.68 11.27 -7.12
C ALA A 135 -25.58 11.82 -6.19
N ILE A 136 -24.99 10.95 -5.36
CA ILE A 136 -23.89 11.32 -4.44
C ILE A 136 -22.60 11.61 -5.20
N LEU A 137 -22.28 10.77 -6.20
CA LEU A 137 -21.12 10.95 -7.05
C LEU A 137 -21.23 12.25 -7.87
N TYR A 138 -22.41 12.52 -8.42
CA TYR A 138 -22.71 13.75 -9.15
C TYR A 138 -22.51 14.99 -8.28
N ARG A 139 -23.05 15.02 -7.05
CA ARG A 139 -22.85 16.14 -6.11
C ARG A 139 -21.38 16.39 -5.81
N SER A 140 -20.61 15.33 -5.53
CA SER A 140 -19.18 15.43 -5.23
C SER A 140 -18.40 16.01 -6.41
N LEU A 141 -18.68 15.54 -7.63
CA LEU A 141 -18.05 16.05 -8.85
C LEU A 141 -18.43 17.51 -9.13
N ARG A 142 -19.72 17.87 -9.03
CA ARG A 142 -20.18 19.24 -9.28
C ARG A 142 -19.56 20.25 -8.31
N GLU A 143 -19.46 19.90 -7.02
CA GLU A 143 -18.78 20.72 -6.02
C GLU A 143 -17.29 20.91 -6.36
N ARG A 144 -16.59 19.86 -6.82
CA ARG A 144 -15.20 19.96 -7.28
C ARG A 144 -15.05 20.84 -8.52
N VAL A 145 -15.90 20.64 -9.54
CA VAL A 145 -15.90 21.44 -10.77
C VAL A 145 -16.12 22.92 -10.47
N SER A 146 -17.06 23.25 -9.58
CA SER A 146 -17.31 24.62 -9.14
C SER A 146 -16.15 25.26 -8.34
N ALA A 147 -15.31 24.43 -7.70
CA ALA A 147 -14.17 24.85 -6.90
C ALA A 147 -12.83 24.88 -7.67
N LEU A 148 -12.81 24.43 -8.94
CA LEU A 148 -11.60 24.41 -9.77
C LEU A 148 -11.06 25.82 -10.01
N ARG A 149 -9.78 26.03 -9.66
CA ARG A 149 -9.01 27.27 -9.92
C ARG A 149 -7.67 27.03 -10.61
N ASP A 150 -7.32 25.77 -10.88
CA ASP A 150 -6.02 25.34 -11.41
C ASP A 150 -6.22 24.45 -12.64
N TYR A 151 -5.46 24.73 -13.71
CA TYR A 151 -5.58 24.09 -15.02
C TYR A 151 -5.17 22.61 -15.01
N LYS A 152 -4.24 22.19 -14.15
CA LYS A 152 -3.74 20.79 -14.12
C LYS A 152 -4.79 19.78 -13.65
N LEU A 153 -5.78 20.24 -12.87
CA LEU A 153 -6.84 19.39 -12.33
C LEU A 153 -8.03 19.24 -13.30
N VAL A 154 -8.12 20.11 -14.31
CA VAL A 154 -9.20 20.07 -15.30
C VAL A 154 -9.18 18.77 -16.09
N HIS A 155 -8.01 18.35 -16.62
CA HIS A 155 -7.90 17.09 -17.37
C HIS A 155 -8.31 15.85 -16.57
N HIS A 156 -8.00 15.82 -15.27
CA HIS A 156 -8.38 14.73 -14.38
C HIS A 156 -9.91 14.67 -14.18
N GLU A 157 -10.56 15.81 -13.90
CA GLU A 157 -12.02 15.85 -13.75
C GLU A 157 -12.76 15.66 -15.09
N THR A 158 -12.16 16.05 -16.22
CA THR A 158 -12.72 15.76 -17.57
C THR A 158 -12.76 14.27 -17.86
N TYR A 159 -11.71 13.52 -17.51
CA TYR A 159 -11.69 12.06 -17.67
C TYR A 159 -12.83 11.39 -16.89
N TRP A 160 -13.11 11.85 -15.67
CA TRP A 160 -14.20 11.30 -14.85
C TRP A 160 -15.59 11.73 -15.31
N ALA A 161 -15.76 12.97 -15.79
CA ALA A 161 -17.00 13.40 -16.42
C ALA A 161 -17.30 12.59 -17.69
N LEU A 162 -16.26 12.25 -18.47
CA LEU A 162 -16.38 11.43 -19.68
C LEU A 162 -16.74 9.96 -19.37
N TYR A 163 -16.12 9.39 -18.34
CA TYR A 163 -16.45 8.05 -17.86
C TYR A 163 -17.94 7.93 -17.48
N LEU A 164 -18.50 8.97 -16.85
CA LEU A 164 -19.92 9.01 -16.50
C LEU A 164 -20.85 9.21 -17.72
N THR A 165 -20.38 9.90 -18.77
CA THR A 165 -21.15 10.04 -20.02
C THR A 165 -21.13 8.77 -20.89
N GLU A 166 -19.99 8.05 -20.97
CA GLU A 166 -19.85 6.86 -21.83
C GLU A 166 -20.56 5.61 -21.28
N GLU A 167 -20.53 5.37 -19.96
CA GLU A 167 -21.17 4.16 -19.39
C GLU A 167 -22.65 4.36 -19.00
N HIS A 168 -23.11 5.60 -18.78
CA HIS A 168 -24.41 5.85 -18.11
C HIS A 168 -25.24 7.02 -18.67
N GLY A 169 -25.03 7.38 -19.94
CA GLY A 169 -25.64 8.52 -20.66
C GLY A 169 -27.05 8.91 -20.22
N GLY A 170 -27.13 9.94 -19.36
CA GLY A 170 -28.36 10.53 -18.86
C GLY A 170 -28.24 12.05 -18.65
N PRO A 171 -29.35 12.78 -18.47
CA PRO A 171 -29.39 14.25 -18.47
C PRO A 171 -28.42 14.93 -17.49
N PHE A 172 -28.17 14.29 -16.34
CA PHE A 172 -27.21 14.75 -15.33
C PHE A 172 -25.77 14.83 -15.87
N ALA A 173 -25.33 13.84 -16.65
CA ALA A 173 -23.97 13.80 -17.20
C ALA A 173 -23.74 14.94 -18.20
N THR A 174 -24.76 15.26 -19.00
CA THR A 174 -24.75 16.37 -19.97
C THR A 174 -24.64 17.74 -19.29
N GLU A 175 -25.32 17.95 -18.15
CA GLU A 175 -25.27 19.22 -17.41
C GLU A 175 -23.91 19.43 -16.71
N LEU A 176 -23.37 18.38 -16.08
CA LEU A 176 -22.04 18.41 -15.45
C LEU A 176 -20.94 18.67 -16.48
N TYR A 177 -21.02 18.02 -17.64
CA TYR A 177 -20.09 18.25 -18.73
C TYR A 177 -20.17 19.69 -19.25
N SER A 178 -21.38 20.26 -19.32
CA SER A 178 -21.56 21.66 -19.71
C SER A 178 -20.95 22.65 -18.72
N GLU A 179 -21.08 22.40 -17.41
CA GLU A 179 -20.43 23.23 -16.37
C GLU A 179 -18.90 23.10 -16.41
N LEU A 180 -18.39 21.90 -16.68
CA LEU A 180 -16.96 21.65 -16.85
C LEU A 180 -16.40 22.38 -18.08
N VAL A 181 -17.08 22.28 -19.22
CA VAL A 181 -16.74 22.99 -20.46
C VAL A 181 -16.75 24.50 -20.23
N GLY A 182 -17.78 25.05 -19.56
CA GLY A 182 -17.83 26.47 -19.24
C GLY A 182 -16.75 26.94 -18.25
N THR A 183 -16.33 26.08 -17.33
CA THR A 183 -15.25 26.38 -16.36
C THR A 183 -13.89 26.31 -17.03
N ALA A 184 -13.68 25.33 -17.89
CA ALA A 184 -12.40 25.13 -18.53
C ALA A 184 -12.20 26.08 -19.74
N ALA A 185 -13.27 26.51 -20.43
CA ALA A 185 -13.23 27.63 -21.37
C ALA A 185 -12.87 28.98 -20.69
N ARG A 186 -13.20 29.14 -19.40
CA ARG A 186 -12.78 30.31 -18.60
C ARG A 186 -11.30 30.23 -18.17
N LEU A 187 -10.81 29.04 -17.85
CA LEU A 187 -9.45 28.85 -17.33
C LEU A 187 -8.40 28.68 -18.44
N MET A 188 -8.78 28.21 -19.64
CA MET A 188 -7.87 27.87 -20.75
C MET A 188 -8.42 28.32 -22.13
N PRO A 189 -8.51 29.63 -22.42
CA PRO A 189 -9.11 30.14 -23.66
C PRO A 189 -8.29 29.89 -24.95
N GLU A 190 -6.98 29.65 -24.86
CA GLU A 190 -6.11 29.43 -26.05
C GLU A 190 -5.76 27.96 -26.33
N GLU A 191 -5.90 27.07 -25.35
CA GLU A 191 -5.57 25.63 -25.46
C GLU A 191 -6.80 24.75 -25.78
N TRP A 192 -8.00 25.35 -25.83
CA TRP A 192 -9.28 24.65 -26.00
C TRP A 192 -9.43 23.91 -27.33
N SER A 193 -8.67 24.30 -28.36
CA SER A 193 -8.75 23.72 -29.71
C SER A 193 -8.16 22.30 -29.83
N ALA A 194 -7.56 21.75 -28.77
CA ALA A 194 -6.85 20.47 -28.82
C ALA A 194 -7.54 19.31 -28.06
N LEU A 195 -8.73 19.50 -27.48
CA LEU A 195 -9.41 18.42 -26.75
C LEU A 195 -10.20 17.51 -27.72
N LEU A 196 -9.51 16.52 -28.30
CA LEU A 196 -10.14 15.44 -29.05
C LEU A 196 -10.81 14.46 -28.07
N VAL A 197 -12.14 14.37 -28.14
CA VAL A 197 -12.93 13.43 -27.35
C VAL A 197 -13.68 12.51 -28.31
N THR A 198 -13.46 11.21 -28.17
CA THR A 198 -14.27 10.16 -28.79
C THR A 198 -15.51 9.93 -27.93
N VAL A 199 -16.70 10.11 -28.50
CA VAL A 199 -18.01 9.81 -27.88
C VAL A 199 -18.90 9.17 -28.95
N ASP A 200 -19.98 8.51 -28.54
CA ASP A 200 -20.96 7.97 -29.49
C ASP A 200 -21.65 9.11 -30.30
N ASP A 201 -22.20 8.76 -31.46
CA ASP A 201 -22.81 9.70 -32.41
C ASP A 201 -23.96 10.54 -31.80
N HIS A 202 -24.71 9.98 -30.84
CA HIS A 202 -25.83 10.67 -30.22
C HIS A 202 -25.33 11.74 -29.25
N THR A 203 -24.35 11.39 -28.42
CA THR A 203 -23.69 12.30 -27.47
C THR A 203 -22.90 13.39 -28.19
N ALA A 204 -22.24 13.07 -29.31
CA ALA A 204 -21.52 14.04 -30.16
C ALA A 204 -22.43 15.14 -30.72
N SER A 205 -23.65 14.79 -31.14
CA SER A 205 -24.65 15.74 -31.66
C SER A 205 -25.18 16.68 -30.58
N GLN A 206 -25.54 16.15 -29.40
CA GLN A 206 -26.05 16.98 -28.30
C GLN A 206 -24.99 17.96 -27.78
N LEU A 207 -23.74 17.50 -27.66
CA LEU A 207 -22.62 18.33 -27.20
C LEU A 207 -22.28 19.45 -28.21
N SER A 208 -22.35 19.16 -29.51
CA SER A 208 -22.15 20.15 -30.57
C SER A 208 -23.15 21.31 -30.50
N GLU A 209 -24.42 21.01 -30.26
CA GLU A 209 -25.50 22.00 -30.16
C GLU A 209 -25.37 22.87 -28.89
N LEU A 210 -24.90 22.28 -27.79
CA LEU A 210 -24.77 22.92 -26.49
C LEU A 210 -23.53 23.83 -26.36
N VAL A 211 -22.44 23.49 -27.06
CA VAL A 211 -21.25 24.36 -27.19
C VAL A 211 -21.55 25.58 -28.06
N ALA A 212 -22.34 25.40 -29.13
CA ALA A 212 -22.75 26.48 -30.03
C ALA A 212 -23.62 27.54 -29.34
N THR A 213 -24.36 27.18 -28.29
CA THR A 213 -25.27 28.08 -27.57
C THR A 213 -24.63 28.82 -26.40
N ARG A 214 -23.47 28.35 -25.87
CA ARG A 214 -22.82 28.92 -24.67
C ARG A 214 -21.53 29.71 -24.92
N THR A 215 -21.06 29.79 -26.17
CA THR A 215 -19.83 30.54 -26.51
C THR A 215 -20.13 31.72 -27.44
N ASP A 216 -20.10 32.96 -26.91
CA ASP A 216 -20.28 34.21 -27.67
C ASP A 216 -19.17 34.51 -28.70
N LYS A 217 -18.18 33.62 -28.82
CA LYS A 217 -17.10 33.69 -29.81
C LYS A 217 -17.01 32.34 -30.50
N ASN A 218 -17.45 32.31 -31.76
CA ASN A 218 -17.31 31.16 -32.66
C ASN A 218 -15.86 30.63 -32.66
N PRO A 219 -15.54 29.52 -31.97
CA PRO A 219 -14.20 28.98 -31.97
C PRO A 219 -14.07 28.11 -33.21
N ARG A 220 -13.34 28.61 -34.22
CA ARG A 220 -12.92 27.78 -35.35
C ARG A 220 -12.09 26.62 -34.81
N GLY A 221 -12.64 25.40 -34.81
CA GLY A 221 -11.84 24.18 -34.74
C GLY A 221 -12.23 23.10 -33.73
N VAL A 222 -13.46 23.03 -33.21
CA VAL A 222 -13.89 21.83 -32.47
C VAL A 222 -14.55 20.84 -33.45
N SER A 223 -13.94 19.67 -33.66
CA SER A 223 -14.55 18.56 -34.41
C SER A 223 -14.69 17.33 -33.52
N PHE A 224 -15.92 16.87 -33.30
CA PHE A 224 -16.20 15.61 -32.62
C PHE A 224 -16.19 14.47 -33.66
N GLN A 225 -15.40 13.42 -33.42
CA GLN A 225 -15.40 12.20 -34.25
C GLN A 225 -16.06 11.06 -33.49
N ALA A 226 -17.09 10.46 -34.09
CA ALA A 226 -17.65 9.20 -33.60
C ALA A 226 -16.79 8.02 -34.06
N VAL A 227 -16.62 7.03 -33.17
CA VAL A 227 -15.86 5.81 -33.47
C VAL A 227 -16.83 4.68 -33.82
N PRO A 228 -16.66 3.99 -34.96
CA PRO A 228 -17.27 2.69 -35.19
C PRO A 228 -16.48 1.61 -34.43
N ASP A 229 -17.18 0.77 -33.67
CA ASP A 229 -16.66 -0.35 -32.85
C ASP A 229 -15.36 -1.01 -33.37
N ALA A 230 -14.21 -0.71 -32.75
CA ALA A 230 -13.00 -1.56 -32.76
C ALA A 230 -11.92 -1.13 -31.75
N HIS A 231 -11.46 -2.10 -30.95
CA HIS A 231 -10.19 -2.24 -30.22
C HIS A 231 -9.17 -1.08 -30.22
N TYR A 232 -8.83 -0.57 -29.03
CA TYR A 232 -7.68 0.32 -28.81
C TYR A 232 -6.39 -0.44 -28.45
N THR A 233 -5.36 -0.28 -29.27
CA THR A 233 -3.94 -0.45 -28.93
C THR A 233 -3.28 0.93 -28.87
N SER A 234 -2.55 1.22 -27.80
CA SER A 234 -1.87 2.50 -27.58
C SER A 234 -0.50 2.52 -28.26
N SER A 235 -0.41 3.14 -29.43
CA SER A 235 0.87 3.58 -30.02
C SER A 235 0.63 4.64 -31.11
N SER A 236 0.58 5.91 -30.73
CA SER A 236 1.00 7.02 -31.60
C SER A 236 0.87 8.34 -30.85
N LEU A 237 1.98 8.88 -30.34
CA LEU A 237 2.14 10.30 -30.03
C LEU A 237 3.66 10.53 -29.87
N MET A 238 4.37 10.69 -31.01
CA MET A 238 5.63 11.45 -31.13
C MET A 238 5.95 11.60 -32.62
N GLN A 239 5.41 12.64 -33.24
CA GLN A 239 5.94 13.23 -34.48
C GLN A 239 5.70 14.74 -34.40
N ASP A 240 6.70 15.47 -33.93
CA ASP A 240 6.80 16.91 -34.18
C ASP A 240 7.57 17.12 -35.49
N GLN A 241 7.02 17.99 -36.32
CA GLN A 241 7.53 18.40 -37.63
C GLN A 241 8.66 19.42 -37.49
N GLU A 242 9.75 19.21 -38.21
CA GLU A 242 10.72 20.24 -38.58
C GLU A 242 10.29 20.88 -39.91
N ASP A 243 10.22 22.21 -39.95
CA ASP A 243 10.04 23.00 -41.17
C ASP A 243 11.41 23.37 -41.78
N ASP A 244 11.49 23.19 -43.09
CA ASP A 244 12.61 23.51 -43.99
C ASP A 244 12.92 25.02 -44.08
N GLN A 245 14.21 25.38 -44.17
CA GLN A 245 14.68 26.45 -45.05
C GLN A 245 16.08 26.17 -45.65
N ASP A 246 16.16 26.42 -46.95
CA ASP A 246 17.25 26.25 -47.91
C ASP A 246 18.61 26.86 -47.51
N SER A 247 19.71 26.24 -47.97
CA SER A 247 20.59 26.83 -48.99
C SER A 247 21.81 25.96 -49.33
N GLU A 248 22.15 26.01 -50.62
CA GLU A 248 23.21 25.34 -51.35
C GLU A 248 24.63 25.57 -50.81
N ASN A 249 25.52 24.56 -50.91
CA ASN A 249 26.78 24.76 -51.63
C ASN A 249 27.53 23.46 -51.96
N ASP A 250 27.99 23.44 -53.21
CA ASP A 250 28.93 22.51 -53.84
C ASP A 250 30.27 22.40 -53.08
N ASN A 251 30.83 21.18 -53.02
CA ASN A 251 32.14 20.95 -53.63
C ASN A 251 32.50 19.47 -53.82
N LYS A 252 32.97 19.20 -55.04
CA LYS A 252 33.53 17.94 -55.54
C LYS A 252 34.97 17.75 -55.06
N GLU A 253 35.36 16.49 -54.85
CA GLU A 253 36.61 15.82 -55.28
C GLU A 253 36.57 14.40 -54.67
N GLY A 254 36.72 13.27 -55.36
CA GLY A 254 37.41 12.98 -56.60
C GLY A 254 38.59 12.03 -56.34
N ARG A 255 38.35 10.72 -56.11
CA ARG A 255 39.37 9.70 -56.40
C ARG A 255 38.81 8.32 -56.74
N LYS A 256 39.25 7.82 -57.90
CA LYS A 256 38.84 6.60 -58.59
C LYS A 256 39.39 5.32 -57.93
N VAL A 257 38.50 4.33 -57.85
CA VAL A 257 38.60 2.93 -58.32
C VAL A 257 39.90 2.17 -58.04
N GLN A 258 39.80 1.12 -57.21
CA GLN A 258 40.34 -0.18 -57.58
C GLN A 258 39.32 -1.29 -57.28
N ASP A 259 39.02 -2.00 -58.37
CA ASP A 259 38.16 -3.15 -58.51
C ASP A 259 38.80 -4.36 -57.82
N ASN A 260 38.05 -5.02 -56.95
CA ASN A 260 38.27 -6.41 -56.55
C ASN A 260 36.92 -6.98 -56.15
N SER A 261 36.16 -7.32 -57.18
CA SER A 261 34.99 -8.18 -57.10
C SER A 261 35.37 -9.60 -56.66
N ALA A 262 34.38 -10.25 -56.05
CA ALA A 262 34.25 -11.69 -55.83
C ALA A 262 35.04 -12.32 -54.65
N GLN A 263 34.48 -12.17 -53.44
CA GLN A 263 34.21 -13.26 -52.46
C GLN A 263 34.03 -12.68 -51.05
N LYS A 264 32.83 -12.17 -50.72
CA LYS A 264 32.50 -11.87 -49.31
C LYS A 264 31.00 -11.76 -48.96
N ASP A 265 30.10 -12.42 -49.68
CA ASP A 265 28.66 -12.38 -49.38
C ASP A 265 28.07 -13.71 -48.87
N SER A 266 28.73 -14.38 -47.93
CA SER A 266 28.11 -15.56 -47.27
C SER A 266 28.36 -15.70 -45.76
N LYS A 267 28.84 -14.66 -45.07
CA LYS A 267 29.12 -14.73 -43.62
C LYS A 267 28.23 -13.88 -42.70
N ARG A 268 27.24 -13.15 -43.22
CA ARG A 268 26.34 -12.32 -42.40
C ARG A 268 24.99 -12.95 -42.04
N ASP A 269 24.62 -14.08 -42.64
CA ASP A 269 23.25 -14.61 -42.55
C ASP A 269 23.05 -15.70 -41.47
N THR A 270 24.12 -16.27 -40.92
CA THR A 270 24.00 -17.33 -39.91
C THR A 270 23.68 -16.80 -38.51
N GLY A 271 24.08 -15.57 -38.17
CA GLY A 271 23.84 -14.97 -36.86
C GLY A 271 22.38 -14.56 -36.61
N SER A 272 21.73 -13.98 -37.63
CA SER A 272 20.31 -13.58 -37.62
C SER A 272 19.37 -14.79 -37.39
N ASN A 273 19.68 -15.91 -38.05
CA ASN A 273 18.88 -17.13 -37.94
C ASN A 273 18.98 -17.76 -36.54
N VAL A 274 20.19 -17.79 -35.94
CA VAL A 274 20.39 -18.36 -34.59
C VAL A 274 19.72 -17.51 -33.51
N THR A 275 19.79 -16.18 -33.59
CA THR A 275 19.04 -15.28 -32.67
C THR A 275 17.54 -15.54 -32.75
N THR A 276 16.98 -15.57 -33.97
CA THR A 276 15.54 -15.81 -34.20
C THR A 276 15.11 -17.16 -33.62
N ARG A 277 15.91 -18.20 -33.82
CA ARG A 277 15.65 -19.53 -33.28
C ARG A 277 15.73 -19.59 -31.75
N MET A 278 16.65 -18.85 -31.12
CA MET A 278 16.70 -18.74 -29.66
C MET A 278 15.43 -18.07 -29.09
N VAL A 279 14.95 -17.01 -29.75
CA VAL A 279 13.69 -16.33 -29.37
C VAL A 279 12.51 -17.29 -29.50
N GLU A 280 12.38 -17.97 -30.65
CA GLU A 280 11.28 -18.91 -30.91
C GLU A 280 11.31 -20.11 -29.95
N MET A 281 12.49 -20.68 -29.69
CA MET A 281 12.68 -21.74 -28.70
C MET A 281 12.22 -21.28 -27.31
N THR A 282 12.57 -20.05 -26.91
CA THR A 282 12.16 -19.49 -25.62
C THR A 282 10.65 -19.35 -25.53
N ARG A 283 9.98 -18.81 -26.56
CA ARG A 283 8.50 -18.71 -26.59
C ARG A 283 7.81 -20.07 -26.50
N ARG A 284 8.42 -21.13 -27.06
CA ARG A 284 7.86 -22.49 -27.02
C ARG A 284 8.09 -23.20 -25.67
N ARG A 285 9.18 -22.90 -24.97
CA ARG A 285 9.63 -23.65 -23.78
C ARG A 285 9.55 -22.87 -22.47
N ALA A 286 9.15 -21.61 -22.52
CA ALA A 286 9.06 -20.75 -21.36
C ALA A 286 7.87 -19.79 -21.44
N LYS A 287 7.37 -19.39 -20.27
CA LYS A 287 6.38 -18.31 -20.13
C LYS A 287 7.13 -17.00 -19.86
N LEU A 288 6.88 -15.98 -20.66
CA LEU A 288 7.41 -14.63 -20.45
C LEU A 288 6.43 -13.82 -19.60
N PHE A 289 6.97 -13.03 -18.67
CA PHE A 289 6.20 -12.14 -17.81
C PHE A 289 7.08 -10.95 -17.41
N ASN A 290 6.51 -9.93 -16.78
CA ASN A 290 7.24 -8.75 -16.33
C ASN A 290 6.70 -8.26 -14.98
N ASP A 291 7.40 -7.33 -14.34
CA ASP A 291 6.92 -6.63 -13.13
C ASP A 291 6.60 -5.14 -13.40
N GLY A 292 6.41 -4.77 -14.67
CA GLY A 292 6.27 -3.39 -15.14
C GLY A 292 7.59 -2.67 -15.46
N ASN A 293 8.73 -3.15 -14.98
CA ASN A 293 10.04 -2.52 -15.21
C ASN A 293 11.07 -3.48 -15.83
N SER A 294 11.05 -4.76 -15.42
CA SER A 294 11.98 -5.79 -15.84
C SER A 294 11.25 -7.01 -16.42
N GLY A 295 11.87 -7.63 -17.42
CA GLY A 295 11.38 -8.86 -18.02
C GLY A 295 11.89 -10.11 -17.31
N TYR A 296 11.03 -11.11 -17.20
CA TYR A 296 11.30 -12.40 -16.57
C TYR A 296 10.85 -13.56 -17.45
N VAL A 297 11.39 -14.73 -17.15
CA VAL A 297 11.10 -15.98 -17.86
C VAL A 297 10.89 -17.11 -16.86
N ALA A 298 9.76 -17.79 -16.97
CA ALA A 298 9.48 -19.06 -16.28
C ALA A 298 9.79 -20.20 -17.26
N ALA A 299 11.02 -20.67 -17.20
CA ALA A 299 11.61 -21.64 -18.11
C ALA A 299 11.36 -23.08 -17.65
N ARG A 300 10.95 -23.96 -18.57
CA ARG A 300 10.83 -25.39 -18.27
C ARG A 300 12.21 -26.03 -18.20
N VAL A 301 12.51 -26.70 -17.10
CA VAL A 301 13.74 -27.47 -16.89
C VAL A 301 13.33 -28.87 -16.44
N LYS A 302 13.57 -29.87 -17.30
CA LYS A 302 13.09 -31.26 -17.08
C LYS A 302 11.60 -31.30 -16.73
N ASP A 303 11.29 -31.61 -15.47
CA ASP A 303 9.94 -31.81 -14.94
C ASP A 303 9.41 -30.62 -14.12
N HIS A 304 10.23 -29.58 -13.92
CA HIS A 304 9.86 -28.37 -13.16
C HIS A 304 10.01 -27.07 -13.97
N ARG A 305 9.69 -25.95 -13.34
CA ARG A 305 9.83 -24.61 -13.92
C ARG A 305 10.70 -23.74 -13.05
N GLU A 306 11.68 -23.11 -13.67
CA GLU A 306 12.59 -22.16 -13.03
C GLU A 306 12.29 -20.75 -13.49
N CYS A 307 12.13 -19.81 -12.55
CA CYS A 307 11.93 -18.41 -12.93
C CYS A 307 13.24 -17.63 -12.80
N HIS A 308 13.59 -16.91 -13.86
CA HIS A 308 14.82 -16.14 -13.95
C HIS A 308 14.52 -14.71 -14.44
N PRO A 309 15.18 -13.67 -13.91
CA PRO A 309 15.26 -12.39 -14.61
C PRO A 309 15.96 -12.59 -15.96
N ILE A 310 15.48 -11.97 -17.03
CA ILE A 310 16.04 -12.17 -18.38
C ILE A 310 17.49 -11.67 -18.45
N ARG A 311 17.85 -10.64 -17.68
CA ARG A 311 19.23 -10.13 -17.58
C ARG A 311 20.12 -10.90 -16.60
N SER A 312 19.64 -12.01 -16.02
CA SER A 312 20.42 -12.79 -15.05
C SER A 312 21.35 -13.80 -15.69
N THR A 313 22.41 -14.19 -14.96
CA THR A 313 23.27 -15.33 -15.31
C THR A 313 22.48 -16.64 -15.39
N GLY A 314 21.42 -16.79 -14.57
CA GLY A 314 20.55 -17.98 -14.58
C GLY A 314 19.85 -18.17 -15.92
N PHE A 315 19.20 -17.12 -16.45
CA PHE A 315 18.59 -17.18 -17.77
C PHE A 315 19.62 -17.41 -18.87
N ARG A 316 20.75 -16.71 -18.80
CA ARG A 316 21.85 -16.88 -19.76
C ARG A 316 22.30 -18.35 -19.82
N ASN A 317 22.49 -18.98 -18.66
CA ASN A 317 22.90 -20.39 -18.58
C ASN A 317 21.82 -21.30 -19.19
N TRP A 318 20.56 -21.13 -18.79
CA TRP A 318 19.44 -21.89 -19.36
C TRP A 318 19.39 -21.78 -20.89
N LEU A 319 19.42 -20.55 -21.43
CA LEU A 319 19.36 -20.31 -22.86
C LEU A 319 20.53 -20.97 -23.60
N THR A 320 21.75 -20.88 -23.05
CA THR A 320 22.92 -21.54 -23.62
C THR A 320 22.86 -23.06 -23.56
N THR A 321 22.29 -23.65 -22.50
CA THR A 321 22.11 -25.10 -22.38
C THR A 321 21.11 -25.61 -23.40
N GLU A 322 19.97 -24.95 -23.54
CA GLU A 322 18.91 -25.37 -24.47
C GLU A 322 19.34 -25.23 -25.95
N ILE A 323 20.03 -24.14 -26.30
CA ILE A 323 20.53 -23.99 -27.68
C ILE A 323 21.67 -24.97 -27.98
N TYR A 324 22.54 -25.26 -27.01
CA TYR A 324 23.59 -26.26 -27.18
C TYR A 324 23.01 -27.66 -27.36
N ALA A 325 21.97 -28.02 -26.60
CA ALA A 325 21.30 -29.31 -26.73
C ALA A 325 20.66 -29.51 -28.11
N THR A 326 20.24 -28.43 -28.77
CA THR A 326 19.59 -28.47 -30.09
C THR A 326 20.58 -28.31 -31.26
N GLU A 327 21.64 -27.52 -31.12
CA GLU A 327 22.62 -27.23 -32.19
C GLU A 327 23.96 -27.96 -32.06
N GLY A 328 24.31 -28.43 -30.87
CA GLY A 328 25.65 -28.94 -30.54
C GLY A 328 26.76 -27.87 -30.52
N LYS A 329 26.41 -26.59 -30.60
CA LYS A 329 27.35 -25.45 -30.57
C LYS A 329 26.78 -24.30 -29.74
N ILE A 330 27.66 -23.58 -29.04
CA ILE A 330 27.30 -22.40 -28.28
C ILE A 330 27.47 -21.16 -29.18
N PRO A 331 26.44 -20.32 -29.36
CA PRO A 331 26.54 -19.08 -30.13
C PRO A 331 27.53 -18.08 -29.50
N SER A 332 27.89 -17.03 -30.25
CA SER A 332 28.74 -15.96 -29.69
C SER A 332 28.02 -15.20 -28.57
N GLY A 333 28.80 -14.57 -27.68
CA GLY A 333 28.27 -13.77 -26.59
C GLY A 333 27.35 -12.64 -27.06
N THR A 334 27.64 -12.05 -28.22
CA THR A 334 26.81 -11.02 -28.87
C THR A 334 25.44 -11.56 -29.27
N THR A 335 25.38 -12.71 -29.95
CA THR A 335 24.11 -13.34 -30.36
C THR A 335 23.23 -13.68 -29.16
N ILE A 336 23.84 -14.16 -28.06
CA ILE A 336 23.10 -14.41 -26.81
C ILE A 336 22.53 -13.10 -26.25
N SER A 337 23.31 -12.02 -26.25
CA SER A 337 22.86 -10.71 -25.77
C SER A 337 21.72 -10.16 -26.63
N ASP A 338 21.82 -10.26 -27.95
CA ASP A 338 20.78 -9.78 -28.89
C ASP A 338 19.47 -10.56 -28.71
N ALA A 339 19.57 -11.88 -28.51
CA ALA A 339 18.40 -12.70 -28.18
C ALA A 339 17.81 -12.33 -26.82
N SER A 340 18.61 -12.18 -25.77
CA SER A 340 18.15 -11.73 -24.45
C SER A 340 17.43 -10.38 -24.52
N ASN A 341 17.97 -9.40 -25.26
CA ASN A 341 17.34 -8.09 -25.46
C ASN A 341 15.98 -8.22 -26.17
N THR A 342 15.90 -9.05 -27.20
CA THR A 342 14.65 -9.31 -27.93
C THR A 342 13.61 -9.99 -27.02
N ILE A 343 14.02 -11.00 -26.25
CA ILE A 343 13.16 -11.75 -25.33
C ILE A 343 12.67 -10.83 -24.20
N GLU A 344 13.51 -9.94 -23.68
CA GLU A 344 13.12 -8.93 -22.70
C GLU A 344 12.10 -7.95 -23.28
N GLY A 345 12.33 -7.46 -24.51
CA GLY A 345 11.36 -6.61 -25.20
C GLY A 345 9.99 -7.29 -25.36
N LEU A 346 9.97 -8.58 -25.74
CA LEU A 346 8.75 -9.38 -25.82
C LEU A 346 8.09 -9.57 -24.45
N ALA A 347 8.87 -9.82 -23.40
CA ALA A 347 8.35 -9.99 -22.06
C ALA A 347 7.69 -8.71 -21.53
N LEU A 348 8.25 -7.53 -21.86
CA LEU A 348 7.70 -6.23 -21.49
C LEU A 348 6.46 -5.85 -22.33
N ALA A 349 6.45 -6.20 -23.62
CA ALA A 349 5.36 -5.85 -24.53
C ALA A 349 4.15 -6.79 -24.44
N GLU A 350 4.39 -8.10 -24.33
CA GLU A 350 3.34 -9.14 -24.43
C GLU A 350 3.15 -9.91 -23.10
N GLY A 351 4.14 -9.89 -22.21
CA GLY A 351 4.11 -10.66 -20.97
C GLY A 351 3.08 -10.12 -19.97
N LYS A 352 2.46 -11.01 -19.19
CA LYS A 352 1.59 -10.60 -18.09
C LYS A 352 2.42 -9.85 -17.04
N CYS A 353 1.96 -8.67 -16.61
CA CYS A 353 2.55 -7.99 -15.46
C CYS A 353 2.20 -8.76 -14.18
N THR A 354 3.20 -9.35 -13.54
CA THR A 354 3.07 -10.15 -12.32
C THR A 354 4.37 -10.04 -11.53
N LYS A 355 4.28 -9.52 -10.30
CA LYS A 355 5.45 -9.35 -9.43
C LYS A 355 6.00 -10.72 -8.99
N PRO A 356 7.27 -11.04 -9.28
CA PRO A 356 7.88 -12.26 -8.78
C PRO A 356 8.14 -12.18 -7.27
N ALA A 357 8.20 -13.33 -6.63
CA ALA A 357 8.43 -13.47 -5.19
C ALA A 357 9.80 -14.08 -4.89
N ILE A 358 10.33 -13.77 -3.70
CA ILE A 358 11.48 -14.47 -3.12
C ILE A 358 10.97 -15.15 -1.85
N ARG A 359 11.20 -16.46 -1.73
CA ARG A 359 10.78 -17.32 -0.60
C ARG A 359 9.28 -17.44 -0.36
N VAL A 360 8.53 -16.33 -0.23
CA VAL A 360 7.11 -16.31 0.13
C VAL A 360 6.28 -15.59 -0.94
N ALA A 361 5.18 -16.21 -1.37
CA ALA A 361 4.24 -15.67 -2.33
C ALA A 361 2.79 -15.96 -1.93
N GLY A 362 1.83 -15.41 -2.69
CA GLY A 362 0.40 -15.68 -2.52
C GLY A 362 -0.35 -14.53 -1.86
N THR A 363 -1.43 -14.87 -1.15
CA THR A 363 -2.33 -13.94 -0.46
C THR A 363 -2.37 -14.23 1.04
N LEU A 364 -3.11 -13.44 1.81
CA LEU A 364 -3.32 -13.70 3.24
C LEU A 364 -4.11 -14.99 3.52
N ASP A 365 -4.82 -15.53 2.52
CA ASP A 365 -5.63 -16.75 2.65
C ASP A 365 -4.94 -17.99 2.06
N GLU A 366 -4.01 -17.79 1.13
CA GLU A 366 -3.26 -18.85 0.47
C GLU A 366 -1.79 -18.44 0.31
N ILE A 367 -0.93 -19.00 1.16
CA ILE A 367 0.49 -18.68 1.24
C ILE A 367 1.30 -19.80 0.58
N PHE A 368 2.27 -19.44 -0.24
CA PHE A 368 3.23 -20.37 -0.84
C PHE A 368 4.64 -20.04 -0.35
N ILE A 369 5.35 -21.04 0.17
CA ILE A 369 6.73 -20.90 0.68
C ILE A 369 7.65 -21.81 -0.12
N ASP A 370 8.50 -21.24 -0.96
CA ASP A 370 9.50 -21.98 -1.75
C ASP A 370 10.45 -22.72 -0.81
N LEU A 371 10.62 -24.04 -1.00
CA LEU A 371 11.55 -24.84 -0.20
C LEU A 371 13.01 -24.63 -0.62
N GLY A 372 13.27 -24.12 -1.82
CA GLY A 372 14.61 -23.98 -2.37
C GLY A 372 15.23 -25.26 -2.91
N ASP A 373 14.55 -26.39 -2.77
CA ASP A 373 15.04 -27.69 -3.19
C ASP A 373 15.19 -27.81 -4.73
N ALA A 374 15.98 -28.79 -5.15
CA ALA A 374 16.26 -29.04 -6.57
C ALA A 374 15.02 -29.43 -7.40
N GLU A 375 13.95 -29.87 -6.74
CA GLU A 375 12.68 -30.26 -7.38
C GLU A 375 11.72 -29.09 -7.60
N TRP A 376 12.05 -27.87 -7.12
CA TRP A 376 11.21 -26.68 -7.21
C TRP A 376 9.82 -26.89 -6.59
N ARG A 377 9.83 -27.41 -5.36
CA ARG A 377 8.64 -27.58 -4.54
C ARG A 377 8.47 -26.40 -3.58
N CYS A 378 7.24 -26.16 -3.19
CA CYS A 378 6.85 -25.20 -2.17
C CYS A 378 5.88 -25.81 -1.18
N VAL A 379 5.77 -25.20 -0.01
CA VAL A 379 4.69 -25.46 0.95
C VAL A 379 3.53 -24.52 0.64
N LYS A 380 2.34 -25.08 0.43
CA LYS A 380 1.09 -24.32 0.42
C LYS A 380 0.50 -24.35 1.82
N VAL A 381 0.20 -23.17 2.38
CA VAL A 381 -0.43 -22.99 3.71
C VAL A 381 -1.75 -22.25 3.53
N THR A 382 -2.80 -22.75 4.17
CA THR A 382 -4.16 -22.19 4.21
C THR A 382 -4.70 -22.31 5.63
N SER A 383 -5.88 -21.74 5.90
CA SER A 383 -6.57 -21.91 7.20
C SER A 383 -6.95 -23.36 7.53
N GLU A 384 -6.93 -24.26 6.54
CA GLU A 384 -7.22 -25.69 6.71
C GLU A 384 -5.96 -26.52 7.04
N GLY A 385 -4.77 -25.97 6.84
CA GLY A 385 -3.50 -26.66 7.05
C GLY A 385 -2.50 -26.39 5.94
N TRP A 386 -1.52 -27.29 5.80
CA TRP A 386 -0.43 -27.16 4.83
C TRP A 386 -0.04 -28.46 4.13
N SER A 387 0.51 -28.33 2.93
CA SER A 387 1.00 -29.46 2.12
C SER A 387 2.20 -29.05 1.26
N VAL A 388 3.15 -29.96 1.05
CA VAL A 388 4.23 -29.80 0.06
C VAL A 388 3.69 -30.12 -1.33
N MET A 389 3.98 -29.25 -2.30
CA MET A 389 3.54 -29.40 -3.69
C MET A 389 4.53 -28.78 -4.67
N ALA A 390 4.40 -29.09 -5.96
CA ALA A 390 5.13 -28.37 -7.00
C ALA A 390 4.65 -26.91 -7.08
N HIS A 391 5.50 -26.00 -7.55
CA HIS A 391 5.14 -24.58 -7.71
C HIS A 391 3.87 -24.39 -8.56
N PRO A 392 2.88 -23.61 -8.08
CA PRO A 392 1.66 -23.29 -8.82
C PRO A 392 1.94 -22.64 -10.18
N LYS A 393 0.98 -22.76 -11.11
CA LYS A 393 1.17 -22.27 -12.49
C LYS A 393 1.42 -20.77 -12.61
N ASP A 394 0.81 -20.00 -11.71
CA ASP A 394 0.79 -18.54 -11.74
C ASP A 394 1.54 -17.88 -10.57
N VAL A 395 2.34 -18.66 -9.84
CA VAL A 395 3.26 -18.15 -8.81
C VAL A 395 4.68 -18.26 -9.32
N PHE A 396 5.40 -17.15 -9.34
CA PHE A 396 6.75 -17.06 -9.90
C PHE A 396 7.77 -16.74 -8.81
N PHE A 397 8.55 -17.75 -8.41
CA PHE A 397 9.63 -17.59 -7.44
C PHE A 397 10.98 -17.36 -8.12
N ILE A 398 11.69 -16.33 -7.68
CA ILE A 398 13.09 -16.10 -8.04
C ILE A 398 13.96 -16.60 -6.90
N ARG A 399 15.02 -17.34 -7.24
CA ARG A 399 16.04 -17.81 -6.31
C ARG A 399 17.36 -17.06 -6.58
N PRO A 400 17.69 -16.04 -5.78
CA PRO A 400 18.96 -15.33 -5.87
C PRO A 400 20.18 -16.24 -5.60
N ALA A 401 21.39 -15.75 -5.89
CA ALA A 401 22.59 -16.58 -5.85
C ALA A 401 22.86 -17.26 -4.50
N ASP A 402 22.56 -16.57 -3.39
CA ASP A 402 22.76 -17.05 -2.02
C ASP A 402 21.51 -17.71 -1.41
N PHE A 403 20.50 -18.05 -2.22
CA PHE A 403 19.28 -18.70 -1.75
C PHE A 403 19.58 -20.10 -1.19
N GLY A 404 19.15 -20.37 0.04
CA GLY A 404 19.33 -21.66 0.72
C GLY A 404 18.10 -22.57 0.65
N GLU A 405 18.31 -23.85 0.92
CA GLU A 405 17.23 -24.83 1.00
C GLU A 405 16.64 -24.88 2.42
N LEU A 406 15.33 -25.00 2.51
CA LEU A 406 14.59 -25.39 3.71
C LEU A 406 14.43 -26.91 3.70
N PRO A 407 14.62 -27.61 4.82
CA PRO A 407 14.29 -29.04 4.88
C PRO A 407 12.79 -29.25 4.67
N GLU A 408 12.43 -30.45 4.21
CA GLU A 408 11.03 -30.82 4.06
C GLU A 408 10.32 -30.81 5.43
N PRO A 409 9.26 -30.01 5.62
CA PRO A 409 8.60 -29.87 6.92
C PRO A 409 7.97 -31.19 7.38
N GLN A 410 8.06 -31.48 8.68
CA GLN A 410 7.51 -32.68 9.30
C GLN A 410 6.54 -32.34 10.42
N ARG A 411 5.42 -33.07 10.46
CA ARG A 411 4.41 -32.95 11.51
C ARG A 411 4.87 -33.65 12.79
N GLY A 412 4.23 -33.32 13.92
CA GLY A 412 4.35 -34.10 15.16
C GLY A 412 5.03 -33.38 16.32
N LYS A 413 5.36 -32.09 16.18
CA LYS A 413 5.81 -31.22 17.27
C LYS A 413 5.06 -29.89 17.21
N ASP A 414 5.13 -29.14 18.31
CA ASP A 414 4.55 -27.80 18.43
C ASP A 414 5.64 -26.72 18.39
N LEU A 415 5.20 -25.46 18.35
CA LEU A 415 6.08 -24.31 18.26
C LEU A 415 6.83 -24.03 19.57
N GLU A 416 6.48 -24.70 20.68
CA GLU A 416 7.19 -24.61 21.95
C GLU A 416 8.55 -25.31 21.90
N LEU A 417 8.76 -26.18 20.91
CA LEU A 417 10.08 -26.74 20.60
C LEU A 417 11.16 -25.65 20.41
N LEU A 418 10.77 -24.43 19.99
CA LEU A 418 11.68 -23.29 19.86
C LEU A 418 12.37 -22.90 21.17
N GLU A 419 11.76 -23.16 22.33
CA GLU A 419 12.33 -22.86 23.65
C GLU A 419 13.69 -23.55 23.87
N ARG A 420 13.90 -24.70 23.22
CA ARG A 420 15.18 -25.44 23.31
C ARG A 420 16.34 -24.71 22.62
N PHE A 421 16.02 -23.85 21.65
CA PHE A 421 17.01 -23.17 20.80
C PHE A 421 17.06 -21.66 21.03
N LEU A 422 16.02 -21.08 21.63
CA LEU A 422 15.93 -19.65 21.90
C LEU A 422 16.04 -19.37 23.39
N ASN A 423 17.08 -18.63 23.78
CA ASN A 423 17.29 -18.21 25.16
C ASN A 423 16.54 -16.89 25.45
N LEU A 424 15.21 -16.98 25.47
CA LEU A 424 14.29 -15.84 25.60
C LEU A 424 13.33 -16.00 26.80
N PRO A 425 12.98 -14.91 27.50
CA PRO A 425 11.85 -14.91 28.41
C PRO A 425 10.55 -15.25 27.67
N GLU A 426 9.55 -15.76 28.39
CA GLU A 426 8.28 -16.21 27.79
C GLU A 426 7.62 -15.14 26.89
N GLN A 427 7.52 -13.90 27.35
CA GLN A 427 6.94 -12.80 26.57
C GLN A 427 7.72 -12.54 25.27
N SER A 428 9.05 -12.52 25.34
CA SER A 428 9.94 -12.35 24.18
C SER A 428 9.87 -13.54 23.23
N LEU A 429 9.67 -14.75 23.75
CA LEU A 429 9.44 -15.95 22.94
C LEU A 429 8.14 -15.81 22.12
N ARG A 430 7.04 -15.35 22.74
CA ARG A 430 5.76 -15.13 22.02
C ARG A 430 5.90 -14.08 20.92
N LEU A 431 6.64 -13.00 21.18
CA LEU A 431 6.97 -11.99 20.18
C LEU A 431 7.79 -12.58 19.02
N CYS A 432 8.77 -13.43 19.32
CA CYS A 432 9.59 -14.12 18.31
C CYS A 432 8.77 -15.13 17.49
N GLN A 433 7.91 -15.91 18.13
CA GLN A 433 6.98 -16.84 17.48
C GLN A 433 6.05 -16.10 16.53
N ALA A 434 5.41 -15.01 16.98
CA ALA A 434 4.57 -14.17 16.12
C ALA A 434 5.37 -13.53 14.98
N TYR A 435 6.64 -13.16 15.22
CA TYR A 435 7.51 -12.62 14.18
C TYR A 435 7.79 -13.65 13.09
N LEU A 436 8.10 -14.90 13.44
CA LEU A 436 8.26 -15.99 12.47
C LEU A 436 7.01 -16.17 11.59
N LEU A 437 5.82 -16.16 12.21
CA LEU A 437 4.55 -16.22 11.47
C LEU A 437 4.39 -15.04 10.50
N MET A 438 4.80 -13.85 10.92
CA MET A 438 4.73 -12.64 10.10
C MET A 438 5.72 -12.69 8.94
N VAL A 439 6.93 -13.24 9.12
CA VAL A 439 7.90 -13.44 8.02
C VAL A 439 7.34 -14.39 6.97
N CYS A 440 6.51 -15.36 7.35
CA CYS A 440 5.83 -16.24 6.40
C CYS A 440 4.64 -15.60 5.67
N GLN A 441 4.26 -14.35 5.96
CA GLN A 441 3.21 -13.66 5.22
C GLN A 441 3.75 -13.13 3.87
N PRO A 442 2.94 -13.13 2.80
CA PRO A 442 3.37 -12.60 1.50
C PRO A 442 3.36 -11.06 1.45
N GLN A 443 2.68 -10.42 2.40
CA GLN A 443 2.52 -8.96 2.45
C GLN A 443 2.77 -8.39 3.85
N GLY A 444 3.45 -7.24 3.86
CA GLY A 444 3.71 -6.45 5.07
C GLY A 444 2.55 -5.51 5.46
N PRO A 445 2.82 -4.45 6.22
CA PRO A 445 4.15 -4.01 6.68
C PRO A 445 4.75 -4.98 7.69
N TYR A 446 6.07 -5.21 7.63
CA TYR A 446 6.77 -6.12 8.53
C TYR A 446 7.44 -5.36 9.68
N PRO A 447 7.29 -5.80 10.94
CA PRO A 447 8.06 -5.21 12.01
C PRO A 447 9.54 -5.56 11.85
N GLN A 448 10.43 -4.75 12.40
CA GLN A 448 11.86 -5.04 12.46
C GLN A 448 12.19 -5.72 13.79
N LEU A 449 12.83 -6.89 13.76
CA LEU A 449 13.18 -7.62 14.99
C LEU A 449 14.58 -7.21 15.44
N VAL A 450 14.66 -6.58 16.60
CA VAL A 450 15.91 -6.15 17.22
C VAL A 450 16.23 -7.07 18.38
N SER A 451 17.36 -7.78 18.36
CA SER A 451 17.83 -8.54 19.52
C SER A 451 18.99 -7.84 20.23
N CYS A 452 18.85 -7.59 21.53
CA CYS A 452 19.82 -6.87 22.37
C CYS A 452 20.20 -7.68 23.61
N GLY A 453 21.36 -7.39 24.18
CA GLY A 453 21.89 -8.13 25.33
C GLY A 453 23.41 -8.12 25.40
N GLU A 454 23.96 -8.59 26.50
CA GLU A 454 25.41 -8.63 26.71
C GLU A 454 26.16 -9.48 25.67
N PRO A 455 27.47 -9.25 25.45
CA PRO A 455 28.31 -10.18 24.69
C PRO A 455 28.17 -11.62 25.23
N GLY A 456 27.95 -12.58 24.33
CA GLY A 456 27.69 -13.98 24.69
C GLY A 456 26.22 -14.34 24.98
N ALA A 457 25.28 -13.39 24.93
CA ALA A 457 23.85 -13.64 25.14
C ALA A 457 23.12 -14.24 23.91
N THR A 458 23.78 -15.07 23.11
CA THR A 458 23.18 -15.83 21.98
C THR A 458 22.40 -15.04 20.92
N LYS A 459 22.58 -13.71 20.81
CA LYS A 459 21.87 -12.84 19.84
C LYS A 459 22.02 -13.29 18.38
N SER A 460 23.26 -13.48 17.93
CA SER A 460 23.53 -13.93 16.56
C SER A 460 23.02 -15.37 16.33
N SER A 461 23.03 -16.23 17.36
CA SER A 461 22.45 -17.58 17.28
C SER A 461 20.93 -17.53 17.10
N LEU A 462 20.23 -16.67 17.84
CA LEU A 462 18.79 -16.43 17.67
C LEU A 462 18.48 -15.97 16.24
N GLN A 463 19.22 -15.00 15.71
CA GLN A 463 19.01 -14.52 14.35
C GLN A 463 19.26 -15.61 13.30
N LYS A 464 20.28 -16.45 13.50
CA LYS A 464 20.56 -17.60 12.63
C LYS A 464 19.42 -18.63 12.69
N VAL A 465 18.83 -18.90 13.86
CA VAL A 465 17.64 -19.77 14.00
C VAL A 465 16.46 -19.18 13.23
N VAL A 466 16.15 -17.90 13.43
CA VAL A 466 15.04 -17.23 12.73
C VAL A 466 15.26 -17.26 11.21
N LYS A 467 16.48 -16.97 10.75
CA LYS A 467 16.83 -17.01 9.33
C LYS A 467 16.76 -18.43 8.75
N ALA A 468 17.22 -19.44 9.48
CA ALA A 468 17.13 -20.84 9.06
C ALA A 468 15.66 -21.29 8.92
N LEU A 469 14.77 -20.87 9.80
CA LEU A 469 13.36 -21.27 9.75
C LEU A 469 12.54 -20.55 8.67
N THR A 470 13.07 -19.51 8.02
CA THR A 470 12.28 -18.65 7.15
C THR A 470 12.92 -18.42 5.79
N ASP A 471 14.12 -17.84 5.75
CA ASP A 471 14.85 -17.51 4.52
C ASP A 471 16.34 -17.85 4.65
N PRO A 472 16.68 -19.16 4.70
CA PRO A 472 18.07 -19.59 4.81
C PRO A 472 18.89 -19.14 3.61
N THR A 473 20.15 -18.83 3.87
CA THR A 473 21.17 -18.63 2.83
C THR A 473 21.90 -19.95 2.55
N ARG A 474 22.73 -19.97 1.51
CA ARG A 474 23.57 -21.14 1.22
C ARG A 474 24.47 -21.44 2.42
N ARG A 475 24.60 -22.73 2.76
CA ARG A 475 25.43 -23.18 3.88
C ARG A 475 26.85 -22.60 3.76
N PRO A 476 27.33 -21.85 4.76
CA PRO A 476 28.72 -21.40 4.79
C PRO A 476 29.68 -22.58 4.97
N ALA A 477 30.72 -22.66 4.14
CA ALA A 477 31.65 -23.80 4.15
C ALA A 477 32.44 -23.96 5.47
N ASN A 478 32.60 -22.87 6.23
CA ASN A 478 33.45 -22.81 7.43
C ASN A 478 32.66 -22.46 8.71
N SER A 479 31.34 -22.70 8.75
CA SER A 479 30.56 -22.50 9.97
C SER A 479 29.65 -23.71 10.22
N PRO A 480 29.51 -24.16 11.48
CA PRO A 480 28.59 -25.24 11.83
C PRO A 480 27.12 -24.85 11.67
N ALA A 481 26.81 -23.54 11.65
CA ALA A 481 25.45 -23.07 11.43
C ALA A 481 25.00 -23.31 9.98
N PRO A 482 23.73 -23.67 9.74
CA PRO A 482 23.22 -23.92 8.39
C PRO A 482 23.09 -22.63 7.55
N VAL A 483 23.22 -21.45 8.16
CA VAL A 483 23.00 -20.15 7.52
C VAL A 483 24.07 -19.12 7.91
N SER A 484 24.20 -18.10 7.06
CA SER A 484 25.02 -16.91 7.30
C SER A 484 24.15 -15.67 7.57
N LEU A 485 24.69 -14.73 8.36
CA LEU A 485 24.10 -13.41 8.54
C LEU A 485 24.87 -12.41 7.69
N ALA A 486 24.15 -11.57 6.96
CA ALA A 486 24.73 -10.43 6.27
C ALA A 486 25.21 -9.37 7.29
N ARG A 487 26.34 -8.75 6.97
CA ARG A 487 26.87 -7.62 7.75
C ARG A 487 26.04 -6.37 7.49
N ARG A 488 26.15 -5.41 8.41
CA ARG A 488 25.60 -4.05 8.29
C ARG A 488 25.75 -3.46 6.87
N PRO A 489 24.66 -2.96 6.24
CA PRO A 489 24.74 -2.17 5.02
C PRO A 489 25.59 -0.91 5.25
N THR A 490 26.55 -0.63 4.38
CA THR A 490 27.55 0.42 4.62
C THR A 490 27.27 1.72 3.87
N ARG A 491 26.47 1.66 2.80
CA ARG A 491 26.12 2.81 1.96
C ARG A 491 24.60 2.94 1.88
N SER A 492 24.13 4.16 1.67
CA SER A 492 22.72 4.39 1.36
C SER A 492 22.32 3.60 0.11
N GLY A 493 21.15 2.97 0.16
CA GLY A 493 20.65 2.11 -0.91
C GLY A 493 21.10 0.66 -0.88
N ASP A 494 22.21 0.32 -0.19
CA ASP A 494 22.67 -1.07 -0.06
C ASP A 494 21.56 -1.95 0.55
N LEU A 495 20.78 -1.39 1.48
CA LEU A 495 19.68 -2.08 2.14
C LEU A 495 18.61 -2.58 1.14
N PHE A 496 18.25 -1.75 0.16
CA PHE A 496 17.25 -2.10 -0.85
C PHE A 496 17.79 -3.12 -1.86
N VAL A 497 19.09 -3.06 -2.17
CA VAL A 497 19.75 -4.09 -3.00
C VAL A 497 19.74 -5.44 -2.29
N VAL A 498 20.02 -5.47 -0.99
CA VAL A 498 19.91 -6.69 -0.17
C VAL A 498 18.47 -7.18 -0.12
N GLY A 499 17.49 -6.30 0.11
CA GLY A 499 16.07 -6.64 0.11
C GLY A 499 15.53 -7.11 -1.24
N ALA A 500 16.11 -6.66 -2.36
CA ALA A 500 15.79 -7.16 -3.69
C ALA A 500 16.28 -8.59 -3.94
N ASN A 501 17.20 -9.10 -3.12
CA ASN A 501 17.84 -10.41 -3.27
C ASN A 501 17.63 -11.34 -2.06
N SER A 502 16.84 -10.96 -1.07
CA SER A 502 16.52 -11.79 0.09
C SER A 502 15.13 -11.44 0.61
N HIS A 503 14.42 -12.44 1.13
CA HIS A 503 13.14 -12.23 1.78
C HIS A 503 13.32 -11.71 3.21
N LEU A 504 14.32 -12.19 3.93
CA LEU A 504 14.66 -11.71 5.27
C LEU A 504 16.04 -11.04 5.32
N VAL A 505 16.02 -9.72 5.46
CA VAL A 505 17.24 -8.90 5.56
C VAL A 505 17.86 -9.05 6.95
N THR A 506 19.19 -9.08 7.04
CA THR A 506 19.89 -9.14 8.34
C THR A 506 20.95 -8.06 8.44
N ALA A 507 21.04 -7.43 9.61
CA ALA A 507 22.07 -6.48 9.97
C ALA A 507 22.67 -6.88 11.33
N ASP A 508 23.72 -7.69 11.27
CA ASP A 508 24.45 -8.19 12.43
C ASP A 508 25.48 -7.15 12.94
N ASN A 509 25.67 -7.12 14.26
CA ASN A 509 26.64 -6.33 15.00
C ASN A 509 26.49 -4.80 14.81
N LEU A 510 25.27 -4.28 15.02
CA LEU A 510 25.02 -2.84 15.00
C LEU A 510 25.38 -2.20 16.34
N SER A 511 26.34 -1.26 16.30
CA SER A 511 26.65 -0.37 17.42
C SER A 511 25.72 0.86 17.45
N SER A 512 25.34 1.37 16.28
CA SER A 512 24.43 2.49 16.09
C SER A 512 23.84 2.48 14.68
N ILE A 513 22.67 3.10 14.52
CA ILE A 513 22.01 3.34 13.24
C ILE A 513 22.00 4.85 12.99
N SER A 514 22.37 5.28 11.78
CA SER A 514 22.26 6.70 11.38
C SER A 514 20.80 7.06 11.07
N ASP A 515 20.47 8.34 11.09
CA ASP A 515 19.12 8.82 10.75
C ASP A 515 18.67 8.34 9.37
N GLU A 516 19.57 8.41 8.39
CA GLU A 516 19.34 7.94 7.02
C GLU A 516 19.02 6.44 6.98
N LEU A 517 19.84 5.60 7.63
CA LEU A 517 19.63 4.16 7.65
C LEU A 517 18.37 3.78 8.43
N SER A 518 18.01 4.55 9.46
CA SER A 518 16.74 4.38 10.18
C SER A 518 15.55 4.62 9.27
N ASP A 519 15.59 5.66 8.44
CA ASP A 519 14.54 5.96 7.47
C ASP A 519 14.48 4.87 6.38
N GLU A 520 15.62 4.34 5.92
CA GLU A 520 15.68 3.21 4.98
C GLU A 520 15.02 1.93 5.56
N PHE A 521 15.24 1.59 6.83
CA PHE A 521 14.57 0.46 7.48
C PHE A 521 13.04 0.67 7.62
N CYS A 522 12.59 1.92 7.84
CA CYS A 522 11.16 2.24 7.85
C CYS A 522 10.52 2.07 6.46
N CYS A 523 11.19 2.53 5.40
CA CYS A 523 10.75 2.31 4.02
C CYS A 523 10.74 0.82 3.66
N LEU A 524 11.78 0.07 4.04
CA LEU A 524 11.86 -1.38 3.83
C LEU A 524 10.72 -2.13 4.54
N ALA A 525 10.35 -1.72 5.75
CA ALA A 525 9.26 -2.33 6.51
C ALA A 525 7.90 -2.18 5.83
N THR A 526 7.68 -1.05 5.16
CA THR A 526 6.37 -0.65 4.61
C THR A 526 6.24 -0.92 3.12
N GLY A 527 7.36 -1.02 2.40
CA GLY A 527 7.37 -1.24 0.95
C GLY A 527 7.47 0.04 0.12
N ASP A 528 7.82 1.18 0.73
CA ASP A 528 8.02 2.44 0.01
C ASP A 528 9.19 2.32 -1.00
N SER A 529 9.02 2.94 -2.17
CA SER A 529 9.99 2.89 -3.27
C SER A 529 11.28 3.62 -2.91
N TRP A 530 12.43 2.96 -3.04
CA TRP A 530 13.73 3.64 -3.01
C TRP A 530 14.18 3.99 -4.42
N LYS A 531 14.59 5.23 -4.64
CA LYS A 531 14.94 5.74 -5.97
C LYS A 531 16.39 6.22 -6.01
N THR A 532 17.12 5.83 -7.05
CA THR A 532 18.47 6.30 -7.32
C THR A 532 18.68 6.59 -8.80
N ARG A 533 19.72 7.37 -9.13
CA ARG A 533 20.08 7.59 -10.54
C ARG A 533 20.74 6.32 -11.09
N LYS A 534 20.31 5.88 -12.27
CA LYS A 534 20.96 4.78 -12.98
C LYS A 534 22.36 5.22 -13.43
N TYR A 535 23.40 4.48 -13.03
CA TYR A 535 24.76 4.75 -13.49
C TYR A 535 24.84 4.72 -15.02
N TYR A 536 25.46 5.74 -15.62
CA TYR A 536 25.66 5.94 -17.07
C TYR A 536 24.45 6.39 -17.92
N THR A 537 23.37 6.88 -17.31
CA THR A 537 22.32 7.62 -18.04
C THR A 537 21.98 8.92 -17.31
N ASN A 538 22.17 10.08 -17.95
CA ASN A 538 21.98 11.39 -17.33
C ASN A 538 20.53 11.68 -16.88
N PHE A 539 19.56 10.86 -17.30
CA PHE A 539 18.13 11.07 -17.03
C PHE A 539 17.36 9.81 -16.59
N GLY A 540 18.04 8.66 -16.39
CA GLY A 540 17.38 7.42 -15.97
C GLY A 540 17.31 7.29 -14.45
N GLU A 541 16.10 7.18 -13.90
CA GLU A 541 15.86 6.82 -12.50
C GLU A 541 15.69 5.29 -12.39
N ALA A 542 16.34 4.67 -11.41
CA ALA A 542 16.15 3.28 -11.03
C ALA A 542 15.43 3.25 -9.68
N SER A 543 14.22 2.69 -9.63
CA SER A 543 13.49 2.42 -8.40
C SER A 543 13.63 0.95 -7.99
N ILE A 544 13.71 0.70 -6.69
CA ILE A 544 13.66 -0.62 -6.08
C ILE A 544 12.50 -0.63 -5.09
N ASP A 545 11.49 -1.45 -5.39
CA ASP A 545 10.23 -1.51 -4.63
C ASP A 545 10.14 -2.82 -3.85
N VAL A 546 10.67 -2.82 -2.63
CA VAL A 546 10.75 -4.00 -1.77
C VAL A 546 10.15 -3.75 -0.39
N CYS A 547 9.31 -4.68 0.05
CA CYS A 547 8.80 -4.75 1.41
C CYS A 547 9.38 -6.00 2.06
N ARG A 548 10.21 -5.85 3.11
CA ARG A 548 10.93 -6.97 3.73
C ARG A 548 10.95 -6.90 5.26
N PRO A 549 10.78 -8.03 5.95
CA PRO A 549 11.21 -8.14 7.34
C PRO A 549 12.74 -8.01 7.43
N ALA A 550 13.22 -7.47 8.56
CA ALA A 550 14.64 -7.51 8.88
C ALA A 550 14.95 -7.89 10.33
N LEU A 551 16.12 -8.50 10.50
CA LEU A 551 16.73 -8.84 11.79
C LEU A 551 17.88 -7.88 12.07
N LEU A 552 17.84 -7.19 13.20
CA LEU A 552 18.88 -6.31 13.69
C LEU A 552 19.39 -6.84 15.02
N ASN A 553 20.69 -6.72 15.28
CA ASN A 553 21.20 -6.98 16.62
C ASN A 553 22.27 -5.98 17.03
N GLY A 554 22.43 -5.83 18.34
CA GLY A 554 23.43 -4.97 18.94
C GLY A 554 23.67 -5.36 20.40
N ILE A 555 24.68 -4.76 21.03
CA ILE A 555 24.86 -4.92 22.48
C ILE A 555 23.72 -4.20 23.21
N SER A 556 23.48 -2.94 22.82
CA SER A 556 22.33 -2.14 23.24
C SER A 556 21.35 -1.98 22.08
N ASN A 557 20.15 -1.46 22.39
CA ASN A 557 19.17 -1.07 21.38
C ASN A 557 19.81 -0.02 20.44
N PRO A 558 19.97 -0.30 19.14
CA PRO A 558 20.60 0.62 18.19
C PRO A 558 19.61 1.66 17.63
N ILE A 559 18.31 1.52 17.90
CA ILE A 559 17.28 2.43 17.43
C ILE A 559 17.25 3.68 18.31
N ARG A 560 17.25 4.85 17.66
CA ARG A 560 17.18 6.17 18.32
C ARG A 560 16.02 7.02 17.84
N ARG A 561 15.30 6.59 16.81
CA ARG A 561 14.15 7.32 16.25
C ARG A 561 12.85 6.62 16.62
N SER A 562 11.92 7.40 17.17
CA SER A 562 10.57 6.98 17.54
C SER A 562 9.85 6.23 16.41
N ASP A 563 9.88 6.76 15.19
CA ASP A 563 9.21 6.18 14.02
C ASP A 563 9.71 4.76 13.69
N HIS A 564 11.02 4.52 13.81
CA HIS A 564 11.60 3.20 13.63
C HIS A 564 11.27 2.30 14.83
N GLY A 565 11.30 2.84 16.05
CA GLY A 565 10.92 2.12 17.26
C GLY A 565 9.49 1.57 17.21
N GLU A 566 8.53 2.37 16.76
CA GLU A 566 7.12 1.98 16.62
C GLU A 566 6.88 0.85 15.61
N ARG A 567 7.81 0.66 14.68
CA ARG A 567 7.82 -0.41 13.68
C ARG A 567 8.71 -1.58 14.09
N SER A 568 9.26 -1.57 15.30
CA SER A 568 10.23 -2.57 15.75
C SER A 568 9.70 -3.40 16.90
N ILE A 569 10.31 -4.56 17.11
CA ILE A 569 10.12 -5.42 18.26
C ILE A 569 11.48 -5.62 18.88
N LEU A 570 11.60 -5.41 20.20
CA LEU A 570 12.86 -5.57 20.93
C LEU A 570 12.85 -6.90 21.69
N LEU A 571 13.81 -7.76 21.42
CA LEU A 571 14.02 -8.99 22.18
C LEU A 571 15.27 -8.83 23.04
N GLU A 572 15.07 -8.83 24.35
CA GLU A 572 16.18 -8.90 25.30
C GLU A 572 16.61 -10.36 25.48
N THR A 573 17.87 -10.63 25.16
CA THR A 573 18.48 -11.94 25.34
C THR A 573 19.37 -11.95 26.58
N TYR A 574 19.35 -13.04 27.33
CA TYR A 574 20.20 -13.23 28.50
C TYR A 574 21.35 -14.18 28.20
N LYS A 575 22.36 -14.21 29.09
CA LYS A 575 23.43 -15.21 29.01
C LYS A 575 22.87 -16.59 29.35
N PRO A 576 23.16 -17.63 28.55
CA PRO A 576 22.68 -18.97 28.84
C PRO A 576 23.32 -19.49 30.13
N LYS A 577 22.55 -20.19 30.96
CA LYS A 577 23.05 -20.80 32.21
C LYS A 577 24.04 -21.93 31.94
N LYS A 578 23.91 -22.61 30.80
CA LYS A 578 24.77 -23.70 30.36
C LYS A 578 25.30 -23.36 28.97
N VAL A 579 26.62 -23.37 28.83
CA VAL A 579 27.28 -23.23 27.53
C VAL A 579 27.31 -24.62 26.87
N ILE A 580 26.87 -24.68 25.62
CA ILE A 580 26.91 -25.88 24.77
C ILE A 580 27.90 -25.57 23.65
N ASP A 581 28.62 -26.57 23.18
CA ASP A 581 29.48 -26.44 22.01
C ASP A 581 28.66 -26.03 20.77
N GLU A 582 29.22 -25.18 19.91
CA GLU A 582 28.50 -24.64 18.75
C GLU A 582 28.14 -25.75 17.74
N GLU A 583 29.02 -26.74 17.54
CA GLU A 583 28.79 -27.84 16.59
C GLU A 583 27.68 -28.77 17.10
N ASP A 584 27.72 -29.16 18.37
CA ASP A 584 26.67 -29.97 19.00
C ASP A 584 25.31 -29.25 19.00
N TYR A 585 25.31 -27.94 19.24
CA TYR A 585 24.09 -27.13 19.21
C TYR A 585 23.45 -27.13 17.82
N TRP A 586 24.22 -26.86 16.76
CA TRP A 586 23.67 -26.81 15.40
C TRP A 586 23.29 -28.17 14.88
N LYS A 587 24.01 -29.23 15.26
CA LYS A 587 23.59 -30.60 14.95
C LYS A 587 22.23 -30.93 15.55
N ALA A 588 22.02 -30.62 16.84
CA ALA A 588 20.74 -30.82 17.49
C ALA A 588 19.62 -29.96 16.86
N PHE A 589 19.94 -28.75 16.41
CA PHE A 589 18.99 -27.91 15.66
C PHE A 589 18.62 -28.54 14.31
N GLU A 590 19.59 -28.99 13.52
CA GLU A 590 19.33 -29.60 12.21
C GLU A 590 18.49 -30.87 12.30
N GLU A 591 18.66 -31.67 13.35
CA GLU A 591 17.81 -32.84 13.63
C GLU A 591 16.34 -32.46 13.90
N GLU A 592 16.11 -31.29 14.49
CA GLU A 592 14.78 -30.79 14.89
C GLU A 592 14.17 -29.82 13.86
N TRP A 593 14.97 -29.32 12.93
CA TRP A 593 14.58 -28.29 11.96
C TRP A 593 13.36 -28.67 11.10
N PRO A 594 13.25 -29.90 10.55
CA PRO A 594 12.03 -30.32 9.84
C PRO A 594 10.76 -30.20 10.70
N PHE A 595 10.84 -30.58 11.98
CA PHE A 595 9.71 -30.52 12.91
C PHE A 595 9.38 -29.10 13.34
N LEU A 596 10.39 -28.25 13.53
CA LEU A 596 10.21 -26.82 13.77
C LEU A 596 9.48 -26.13 12.61
N LEU A 597 9.81 -26.47 11.36
CA LEU A 597 9.09 -25.95 10.19
C LEU A 597 7.64 -26.43 10.14
N GLY A 598 7.40 -27.73 10.38
CA GLY A 598 6.03 -28.25 10.42
C GLY A 598 5.19 -27.59 11.51
N ALA A 599 5.76 -27.40 12.70
CA ALA A 599 5.14 -26.67 13.80
C ALA A 599 4.86 -25.19 13.45
N LEU A 600 5.79 -24.52 12.77
CA LEU A 600 5.62 -23.15 12.30
C LEU A 600 4.46 -23.03 11.31
N TYR A 601 4.34 -23.97 10.36
CA TYR A 601 3.27 -23.96 9.37
C TYR A 601 1.92 -24.39 9.95
N ASP A 602 1.91 -25.28 10.96
CA ASP A 602 0.70 -25.58 11.73
C ASP A 602 0.21 -24.34 12.50
N ALA A 603 1.13 -23.63 13.17
CA ALA A 603 0.84 -22.37 13.84
C ALA A 603 0.35 -21.28 12.88
N LEU A 604 0.92 -21.21 11.68
CA LEU A 604 0.52 -20.27 10.63
C LEU A 604 -0.90 -20.54 10.14
N ALA A 605 -1.24 -21.80 9.85
CA ALA A 605 -2.59 -22.21 9.45
C ALA A 605 -3.62 -21.87 10.54
N VAL A 606 -3.29 -22.14 11.81
CA VAL A 606 -4.12 -21.77 12.95
C VAL A 606 -4.30 -20.25 13.03
N ALA A 607 -3.23 -19.47 12.96
CA ALA A 607 -3.31 -18.01 13.02
C ALA A 607 -4.15 -17.43 11.86
N MET A 608 -4.05 -18.00 10.65
CA MET A 608 -4.88 -17.61 9.49
C MET A 608 -6.37 -17.83 9.78
N LYS A 609 -6.73 -18.96 10.40
CA LYS A 609 -8.13 -19.28 10.74
C LYS A 609 -8.76 -18.28 11.72
N PHE A 610 -8.00 -17.82 12.72
CA PHE A 610 -8.50 -16.89 13.74
C PHE A 610 -8.35 -15.42 13.34
N ARG A 611 -7.58 -15.10 12.29
CA ARG A 611 -7.21 -13.73 11.90
C ARG A 611 -8.40 -12.77 11.76
N TYR A 612 -9.49 -13.23 11.16
CA TYR A 612 -10.68 -12.41 10.90
C TYR A 612 -11.59 -12.23 12.14
N ALA A 613 -11.41 -13.06 13.17
CA ALA A 613 -12.15 -12.93 14.44
C ALA A 613 -11.52 -11.90 15.40
N VAL A 614 -10.29 -11.45 15.14
CA VAL A 614 -9.57 -10.52 16.01
C VAL A 614 -10.02 -9.08 15.76
N ALA A 615 -10.73 -8.50 16.72
CA ALA A 615 -11.04 -7.09 16.77
C ALA A 615 -10.03 -6.32 17.63
N LEU A 616 -9.43 -5.27 17.08
CA LEU A 616 -8.51 -4.37 17.80
C LEU A 616 -9.16 -3.01 17.98
N ARG A 617 -9.60 -2.69 19.21
CA ARG A 617 -10.27 -1.41 19.52
C ARG A 617 -9.35 -0.20 19.36
N TYR A 618 -8.08 -0.35 19.72
CA TYR A 618 -7.04 0.68 19.58
C TYR A 618 -5.83 0.09 18.85
N PRO A 619 -5.86 0.08 17.50
CA PRO A 619 -4.83 -0.59 16.72
C PRO A 619 -3.48 0.14 16.83
N PRO A 620 -2.37 -0.57 17.12
CA PRO A 620 -1.04 0.03 17.10
C PRO A 620 -0.53 0.24 15.67
N ARG A 621 0.66 0.84 15.49
CA ARG A 621 1.24 1.10 14.16
C ARG A 621 1.34 -0.17 13.30
N MET A 622 1.81 -1.27 13.89
CA MET A 622 1.97 -2.57 13.22
C MET A 622 0.71 -3.46 13.36
N VAL A 623 -0.42 -2.98 12.85
CA VAL A 623 -1.73 -3.65 12.98
C VAL A 623 -1.71 -5.10 12.49
N GLY A 624 -1.11 -5.35 11.32
CA GLY A 624 -1.08 -6.68 10.71
C GLY A 624 -0.33 -7.69 11.58
N PHE A 625 0.79 -7.27 12.17
CA PHE A 625 1.58 -8.08 13.10
C PHE A 625 0.79 -8.40 14.37
N VAL A 626 0.20 -7.39 15.00
CA VAL A 626 -0.53 -7.57 16.26
C VAL A 626 -1.79 -8.39 16.06
N ARG A 627 -2.50 -8.22 14.95
CA ARG A 627 -3.64 -9.07 14.58
C ARG A 627 -3.22 -10.52 14.42
N LEU A 628 -2.12 -10.78 13.71
CA LEU A 628 -1.61 -12.14 13.50
C LEU A 628 -1.15 -12.79 14.80
N GLY A 629 -0.39 -12.06 15.64
CA GLY A 629 0.06 -12.57 16.93
C GLY A 629 -1.09 -12.81 17.92
N THR A 630 -2.11 -11.97 17.92
CA THR A 630 -3.34 -12.18 18.72
C THR A 630 -4.12 -13.39 18.22
N ALA A 631 -4.24 -13.57 16.91
CA ALA A 631 -4.88 -14.75 16.33
C ALA A 631 -4.11 -16.03 16.65
N ALA A 632 -2.77 -15.99 16.62
CA ALA A 632 -1.92 -17.09 17.04
C ALA A 632 -2.10 -17.39 18.53
N ALA A 633 -2.10 -16.39 19.39
CA ALA A 633 -2.33 -16.55 20.83
C ALA A 633 -3.66 -17.23 21.14
N GLN A 634 -4.75 -16.81 20.48
CA GLN A 634 -6.07 -17.42 20.63
C GLN A 634 -6.10 -18.86 20.11
N GLY A 635 -5.59 -19.09 18.90
CA GLY A 635 -5.68 -20.40 18.25
C GLY A 635 -4.75 -21.45 18.86
N LEU A 636 -3.55 -21.05 19.28
CA LEU A 636 -2.58 -21.90 19.97
C LEU A 636 -2.80 -21.96 21.48
N LYS A 637 -3.76 -21.18 22.01
CA LYS A 637 -4.10 -21.11 23.43
C LYS A 637 -2.92 -20.70 24.32
N TRP A 638 -2.20 -19.67 23.91
CA TRP A 638 -1.19 -19.06 24.77
C TRP A 638 -1.88 -18.44 25.99
N ASP A 639 -1.32 -18.65 27.18
CA ASP A 639 -1.83 -18.11 28.44
C ASP A 639 -1.38 -16.65 28.65
N VAL A 640 -1.49 -15.83 27.60
CA VAL A 640 -1.06 -14.43 27.60
C VAL A 640 -1.91 -13.58 26.66
N ASN A 641 -2.03 -12.29 26.98
CA ASN A 641 -2.57 -11.30 26.07
C ASN A 641 -1.46 -10.76 25.16
N PHE A 642 -1.45 -11.18 23.88
CA PHE A 642 -0.43 -10.76 22.92
C PHE A 642 -0.38 -9.24 22.70
N LEU A 643 -1.54 -8.57 22.72
CA LEU A 643 -1.61 -7.11 22.56
C LEU A 643 -0.89 -6.41 23.72
N GLU A 644 -1.10 -6.87 24.96
CA GLU A 644 -0.44 -6.33 26.14
C GLU A 644 1.07 -6.55 26.09
N ILE A 645 1.51 -7.76 25.72
CA ILE A 645 2.95 -8.07 25.53
C ILE A 645 3.57 -7.12 24.50
N TYR A 646 2.91 -6.91 23.36
CA TYR A 646 3.42 -6.01 22.34
C TYR A 646 3.43 -4.54 22.83
N GLN A 647 2.41 -4.09 23.54
CA GLN A 647 2.37 -2.74 24.10
C GLN A 647 3.43 -2.50 25.16
N GLU A 648 3.72 -3.48 26.01
CA GLU A 648 4.85 -3.43 26.95
C GLU A 648 6.16 -3.31 26.18
N ASN A 649 6.35 -4.13 25.15
CA ASN A 649 7.54 -4.09 24.32
C ASN A 649 7.76 -2.72 23.66
N GLN A 650 6.69 -2.09 23.17
CA GLN A 650 6.74 -0.73 22.64
C GLN A 650 7.13 0.30 23.70
N ARG A 651 6.62 0.17 24.93
CA ARG A 651 6.98 1.05 26.05
C ARG A 651 8.47 0.93 26.39
N THR A 652 9.01 -0.29 26.41
CA THR A 652 10.46 -0.51 26.59
C THR A 652 11.29 0.19 25.50
N ILE A 653 10.91 0.05 24.23
CA ILE A 653 11.63 0.69 23.11
C ILE A 653 11.60 2.22 23.23
N MET A 654 10.46 2.81 23.60
CA MET A 654 10.37 4.28 23.73
C MET A 654 11.11 4.80 24.96
N ALA A 655 11.15 4.03 26.06
CA ALA A 655 12.00 4.35 27.21
C ALA A 655 13.48 4.35 26.81
N ASP A 656 13.97 3.33 26.10
CA ASP A 656 15.34 3.28 25.58
C ASP A 656 15.70 4.49 24.69
N ILE A 657 14.76 4.92 23.84
CA ILE A 657 14.94 6.09 22.97
C ILE A 657 15.04 7.37 23.81
N THR A 658 14.17 7.51 24.83
CA THR A 658 14.15 8.66 25.74
C THR A 658 15.46 8.76 26.52
N ASP A 659 15.92 7.64 27.08
CA ASP A 659 17.17 7.55 27.85
C ASP A 659 18.40 7.80 26.97
N GLY A 660 18.32 7.44 25.68
CA GLY A 660 19.37 7.67 24.69
C GLY A 660 19.49 9.12 24.20
N GLU A 661 18.45 9.96 24.34
CA GLU A 661 18.42 11.36 23.88
C GLU A 661 18.37 12.33 25.09
N PRO A 662 19.48 12.99 25.48
CA PRO A 662 19.51 13.83 26.68
C PRO A 662 18.45 14.94 26.72
N ILE A 663 18.08 15.50 25.57
CA ILE A 663 17.04 16.52 25.48
C ILE A 663 15.64 15.94 25.80
N LEU A 664 15.36 14.70 25.42
CA LEU A 664 14.06 14.06 25.68
C LEU A 664 13.86 13.80 27.16
N ALA A 665 14.85 13.20 27.82
CA ALA A 665 14.81 13.00 29.27
C ALA A 665 14.54 14.33 30.02
N GLN A 666 15.19 15.42 29.59
CA GLN A 666 15.00 16.73 30.21
C GLN A 666 13.63 17.36 29.90
N ILE A 667 13.05 17.12 28.71
CA ILE A 667 11.67 17.53 28.42
C ILE A 667 10.70 16.79 29.34
N VAL A 668 10.91 15.48 29.55
CA VAL A 668 10.06 14.65 30.42
C VAL A 668 10.12 15.15 31.87
N ASP A 669 11.32 15.35 32.40
CA ASP A 669 11.53 15.88 33.75
C ASP A 669 10.89 17.27 33.91
N PHE A 670 11.10 18.16 32.93
CA PHE A 670 10.53 19.50 32.94
C PHE A 670 9.00 19.46 32.93
N ALA A 671 8.38 18.65 32.06
CA ALA A 671 6.93 18.53 31.97
C ALA A 671 6.30 17.92 33.23
N ARG A 672 6.98 16.96 33.88
CA ARG A 672 6.52 16.38 35.15
C ARG A 672 6.55 17.39 36.30
N GLN A 673 7.55 18.26 36.33
CA GLN A 673 7.64 19.36 37.29
C GLN A 673 6.63 20.47 36.97
N GLN A 674 6.50 20.83 35.70
CA GLN A 674 5.62 21.87 35.17
C GLN A 674 4.43 21.21 34.44
N ARG A 675 3.46 20.71 35.22
CA ARG A 675 2.28 19.96 34.71
C ARG A 675 1.60 20.61 33.51
N GLU A 676 1.58 21.94 33.45
CA GLU A 676 1.22 22.68 32.26
C GLU A 676 2.23 23.80 31.99
N TRP A 677 2.66 23.94 30.75
CA TRP A 677 3.58 24.99 30.31
C TRP A 677 3.11 25.64 29.01
N ARG A 678 3.27 26.97 28.90
CA ARG A 678 2.86 27.76 27.73
C ARG A 678 3.94 28.75 27.31
N GLY A 679 4.38 28.66 26.07
CA GLY A 679 5.39 29.57 25.52
C GLY A 679 5.80 29.18 24.11
N SER A 680 6.79 29.86 23.56
CA SER A 680 7.39 29.51 22.28
C SER A 680 8.44 28.40 22.43
N PRO A 681 8.72 27.60 21.40
CA PRO A 681 9.79 26.59 21.45
C PRO A 681 11.16 27.14 21.89
N SER A 682 11.46 28.41 21.59
CA SER A 682 12.68 29.08 22.06
C SER A 682 12.68 29.33 23.57
N GLU A 683 11.53 29.72 24.13
CA GLU A 683 11.36 29.90 25.58
C GLU A 683 11.47 28.55 26.31
N LEU A 684 10.83 27.51 25.77
CA LEU A 684 10.92 26.16 26.32
C LEU A 684 12.36 25.67 26.38
N LEU A 685 13.10 25.81 25.28
CA LEU A 685 14.50 25.41 25.20
C LEU A 685 15.36 26.14 26.24
N ARG A 686 15.14 27.44 26.42
CA ARG A 686 15.86 28.25 27.41
C ARG A 686 15.56 27.79 28.84
N GLU A 687 14.29 27.54 29.16
CA GLU A 687 13.87 27.10 30.49
C GLU A 687 14.35 25.68 30.82
N ILE A 688 14.36 24.77 29.85
CA ILE A 688 14.95 23.43 30.01
C ILE A 688 16.46 23.54 30.23
N LYS A 689 17.17 24.37 29.45
CA LYS A 689 18.61 24.62 29.67
C LYS A 689 18.87 25.22 31.07
N GLN A 690 17.97 26.06 31.57
CA GLN A 690 18.04 26.62 32.92
C GLN A 690 17.87 25.53 33.99
N ALA A 691 16.82 24.71 33.87
CA ALA A 691 16.53 23.62 34.80
C ALA A 691 17.66 22.58 34.83
N ALA A 692 18.27 22.30 33.68
CA ALA A 692 19.40 21.38 33.55
C ALA A 692 20.77 21.96 34.01
N GLY A 693 20.82 23.21 34.48
CA GLY A 693 22.06 23.88 34.91
C GLY A 693 23.05 24.14 33.76
N LEU A 694 22.58 24.23 32.52
CA LEU A 694 23.41 24.35 31.31
C LEU A 694 23.67 25.78 30.86
N ILE A 695 23.12 26.79 31.55
CA ILE A 695 23.30 28.20 31.17
C ILE A 695 24.74 28.69 31.41
N GLU A 696 25.48 28.07 32.34
CA GLU A 696 26.86 28.49 32.65
C GLU A 696 27.94 27.77 31.82
N PHE A 697 27.59 26.71 31.08
CA PHE A 697 28.51 25.98 30.22
C PHE A 697 28.26 26.34 28.74
N ALA A 698 28.92 27.41 28.29
CA ALA A 698 29.00 27.75 26.88
C ALA A 698 29.84 26.69 26.13
N GLY A 699 29.19 25.61 25.72
CA GLY A 699 29.78 24.62 24.85
C GLY A 699 28.69 23.76 24.23
N ASP A 700 28.68 23.69 22.90
CA ASP A 700 27.84 22.80 22.11
C ASP A 700 27.81 21.40 22.69
N LYS A 701 26.76 21.10 23.47
CA LYS A 701 26.47 19.72 23.86
C LYS A 701 25.81 19.05 22.66
N ARG A 702 26.58 18.20 21.99
CA ARG A 702 26.13 17.32 20.91
C ARG A 702 24.78 16.68 21.30
N GLY A 703 23.75 16.88 20.49
CA GLY A 703 22.40 16.35 20.73
C GLY A 703 21.39 17.34 21.35
N TRP A 704 21.79 18.58 21.66
CA TRP A 704 20.86 19.62 22.07
C TRP A 704 20.43 20.50 20.90
N PRO A 705 19.15 20.92 20.82
CA PRO A 705 18.70 21.84 19.77
C PRO A 705 19.33 23.23 19.94
N GLU A 706 19.75 23.81 18.83
CA GLU A 706 20.44 25.12 18.78
C GLU A 706 19.46 26.30 18.67
N SER A 707 18.22 26.05 18.24
CA SER A 707 17.21 27.07 18.03
C SER A 707 15.81 26.60 18.44
N GLY A 708 14.87 27.54 18.60
CA GLY A 708 13.46 27.19 18.81
C GLY A 708 12.86 26.38 17.66
N LYS A 709 13.32 26.58 16.41
CA LYS A 709 12.88 25.76 15.27
C LYS A 709 13.31 24.30 15.44
N ALA A 710 14.58 24.08 15.79
CA ALA A 710 15.10 22.74 16.08
C ALA A 710 14.38 22.10 17.28
N MET A 711 14.04 22.89 18.32
CA MET A 711 13.25 22.39 19.45
C MET A 711 11.84 21.96 19.03
N ALA A 712 11.18 22.72 18.16
CA ALA A 712 9.88 22.34 17.60
C ALA A 712 9.97 21.06 16.76
N GLU A 713 11.04 20.88 15.99
CA GLU A 713 11.31 19.64 15.24
C GLU A 713 11.51 18.45 16.17
N VAL A 714 12.27 18.59 17.27
CA VAL A 714 12.42 17.55 18.31
C VAL A 714 11.07 17.16 18.91
N LEU A 715 10.23 18.13 19.28
CA LEU A 715 8.90 17.87 19.83
C LEU A 715 7.95 17.19 18.83
N ASN A 716 8.02 17.56 17.55
CA ASN A 716 7.21 16.93 16.49
C ASN A 716 7.66 15.50 16.22
N ARG A 717 8.97 15.28 16.06
CA ARG A 717 9.56 13.96 15.77
C ARG A 717 9.31 12.97 16.90
N ASN A 718 9.33 13.44 18.14
CA ASN A 718 9.21 12.59 19.33
C ASN A 718 7.81 12.68 19.98
N ARG A 719 6.78 13.11 19.24
CA ARG A 719 5.41 13.25 19.76
C ARG A 719 4.89 11.94 20.38
N SER A 720 5.16 10.80 19.75
CA SER A 720 4.72 9.49 20.26
C SER A 720 5.42 9.09 21.55
N VAL A 721 6.74 9.33 21.62
CA VAL A 721 7.56 9.07 22.82
C VAL A 721 7.02 9.89 23.99
N LEU A 722 6.82 11.20 23.78
CA LEU A 722 6.25 12.08 24.79
C LEU A 722 4.85 11.62 25.21
N LYS A 723 3.99 11.21 24.27
CA LYS A 723 2.65 10.71 24.58
C LYS A 723 2.68 9.46 25.46
N GLN A 724 3.62 8.53 25.23
CA GLN A 724 3.77 7.34 26.07
C GLN A 724 4.25 7.69 27.48
N GLU A 725 5.08 8.72 27.63
CA GLU A 725 5.48 9.29 28.92
C GLU A 725 4.38 10.13 29.60
N GLY A 726 3.16 10.16 29.03
CA GLY A 726 2.03 10.93 29.54
C GLY A 726 2.11 12.43 29.22
N ILE A 727 2.91 12.83 28.23
CA ILE A 727 3.15 14.23 27.87
C ILE A 727 2.54 14.51 26.50
N THR A 728 1.58 15.43 26.47
CA THR A 728 0.96 15.91 25.24
C THR A 728 1.35 17.35 24.98
N TRP A 729 1.40 17.71 23.69
CA TRP A 729 1.60 19.10 23.32
C TRP A 729 0.82 19.47 22.06
N VAL A 730 0.34 20.72 22.04
CA VAL A 730 -0.42 21.29 20.92
C VAL A 730 0.10 22.68 20.58
N VAL A 731 0.01 23.04 19.31
CA VAL A 731 0.22 24.43 18.87
C VAL A 731 -1.00 25.24 19.27
N ALA A 732 -0.80 26.40 19.90
CA ALA A 732 -1.91 27.25 20.31
C ALA A 732 -2.73 27.71 19.09
N PRO A 733 -4.07 27.56 19.09
CA PRO A 733 -4.92 27.93 17.95
C PRO A 733 -4.80 29.41 17.56
N THR A 734 -4.57 30.27 18.56
CA THR A 734 -4.54 31.73 18.44
C THR A 734 -3.16 32.28 18.08
N ASN A 735 -2.08 31.49 18.23
CA ASN A 735 -0.73 31.91 17.87
C ASN A 735 0.14 30.71 17.52
N ARG A 736 0.38 30.49 16.22
CA ARG A 736 1.19 29.36 15.70
C ARG A 736 2.63 29.32 16.22
N ARG A 737 3.11 30.36 16.91
CA ARG A 737 4.45 30.41 17.54
C ARG A 737 4.47 29.96 19.00
N ARG A 738 3.32 29.67 19.62
CA ARG A 738 3.24 29.20 21.01
C ARG A 738 2.73 27.77 21.05
N ILE A 739 3.26 26.99 21.99
CA ILE A 739 2.85 25.63 22.29
C ILE A 739 2.30 25.57 23.72
N LEU A 740 1.36 24.65 23.93
CA LEU A 740 0.92 24.19 25.24
C LEU A 740 1.50 22.78 25.42
N LEU A 741 2.34 22.61 26.43
CA LEU A 741 2.87 21.32 26.88
C LEU A 741 2.12 20.93 28.15
N ARG A 742 1.60 19.70 28.22
CA ARG A 742 0.85 19.18 29.36
C ARG A 742 1.39 17.80 29.72
N ALA A 743 1.73 17.60 30.98
CA ALA A 743 1.90 16.27 31.54
C ALA A 743 0.57 15.85 32.18
N ASP A 744 0.02 14.74 31.74
CA ASP A 744 -1.06 14.07 32.44
C ASP A 744 -0.54 13.65 33.82
N ALA A 745 -1.39 13.69 34.86
CA ALA A 745 -1.02 13.15 36.16
C ALA A 745 -0.59 11.68 35.96
N PRO A 746 0.44 11.16 36.66
CA PRO A 746 0.90 9.80 36.46
C PRO A 746 -0.28 8.86 36.61
N THR A 747 -0.76 8.34 35.48
CA THR A 747 -1.86 7.41 35.44
C THR A 747 -1.30 6.12 35.99
N VAL A 748 -1.60 5.82 37.25
CA VAL A 748 -1.66 4.43 37.71
C VAL A 748 -2.76 3.79 36.87
N SER A 749 -2.41 3.26 35.69
CA SER A 749 -3.39 2.72 34.75
C SER A 749 -3.72 1.27 35.12
N GLU A 750 -4.54 1.12 36.17
CA GLU A 750 -5.36 -0.08 36.42
C GLU A 750 -6.55 -0.19 35.42
N GLN A 751 -6.66 0.69 34.43
CA GLN A 751 -7.83 0.77 33.53
C GLN A 751 -7.68 -0.01 32.21
N ALA A 752 -6.74 -0.96 32.12
CA ALA A 752 -6.76 -1.96 31.04
C ALA A 752 -7.63 -3.20 31.39
N SER A 753 -8.04 -3.37 32.65
CA SER A 753 -8.79 -4.55 33.10
C SER A 753 -10.32 -4.39 33.07
N GLN A 754 -10.86 -3.30 32.53
CA GLN A 754 -12.32 -3.06 32.49
C GLN A 754 -12.78 -2.45 31.16
N ALA A 755 -12.69 -3.22 30.08
CA ALA A 755 -13.61 -3.13 28.94
C ALA A 755 -13.50 -4.38 28.06
N VAL A 756 -14.08 -5.48 28.59
CA VAL A 756 -14.60 -6.71 27.95
C VAL A 756 -13.85 -7.26 26.73
#